data_AF-A0AAE1NWU0-F1
#
_entry.id   AF-A0AAE1NWU0-F1
#
_cell.length_a   1.000
_cell.length_b   1.000
_cell.length_c   1.000
_cell.angle_alpha   90.00
_cell.angle_beta   90.00
_cell.angle_gamma   90.00
#
_symmetry.space_group_name_H-M   'P 1'
#
loop_
_entity.id
_entity.type
_entity.pdbx_description
1 polymer ?
#
loop_
_entity_poly.entity_id
_entity_poly.type
_entity_poly.pdbx_seq_one_letter_code
_entity_poly.pdbx_strand_id
1 'polypeptide(L)'
;MAESMMRCVGKQVRVKLNGSRVVEGTLRGYDPYLNLILNEAVEVNNVEVNNVEVNNEEVNNEEVNNVDVNNVDVNNVEVNNVEVNNVGVNNVDVNNEEVNNEDNRRSNIGTCSEAQSMARLSSNQCVLEQYVREVTDFSSQYGSDGSISYVANNIIGKHTLYPEYGDFSAAYCLRSYGQWWTNCDSSPQPVQDPRPLLSPSMDFIDLKYEHSVYPIRVDLYETYHPGAVVRMWGSLEGKNWSLLWRGEPQTEVKGESRIFSPPIHQSHHKLINILRIEFNQGGHSYYSALDAVLLVGSTHTSSKPPTTTSSSSFHDLSITASVMRLGLHSAKSEEDIVAGVQFLLDEENLLKLIIVEEDDDYEEEEEEEEEEELVREEKEEDSRHGKIGGATEEEGIKEIKAILEEEGTSGGYFDLLPEELIVHILRQLDLRCVCRLAQTCHLLHKFASDPVLYINLNLKNWWWVVSNGTLEWLSGRCSLLQSLDLSWCGPYGALDTETFMEFIHTCGRQLTVLRLNNCHFIDNYCLYMIANVCPNLQELTMANCSRVDHLGFGELKKARSLSRLDLSRTRIDFHTLQLLLQHAPNLHHLSLNNCTQLDLDEVALTLATFNHGLTSLAAWKARGLTQRGLRALACITTLTDLDLGWALSGVVTEGLSELVRGCRGLKRLYLSALRTITDHDLYILAAQASCLTQLDIMGTRNVTPEAVHRLLHSCPTLQLLDVSFCEQVHSNHIFQWRMQFPHVCIKGGLKHQSGSTNWDQV
;
A
#
# COMPACT_ATOMS: atom_id res chain seq x y z
N MET A 1 -15.16 11.79 -38.39
CA MET A 1 -15.36 12.57 -37.15
C MET A 1 -14.41 13.76 -37.08
N ALA A 2 -13.09 13.56 -37.13
CA ALA A 2 -12.09 14.65 -37.09
C ALA A 2 -12.32 15.76 -38.14
N GLU A 3 -12.60 15.43 -39.41
CA GLU A 3 -12.92 16.46 -40.44
C GLU A 3 -14.19 17.28 -40.13
N SER A 4 -15.18 16.66 -39.50
CA SER A 4 -16.42 17.34 -39.09
C SER A 4 -16.16 18.27 -37.90
N MET A 5 -15.27 17.87 -36.99
CA MET A 5 -14.86 18.64 -35.82
C MET A 5 -14.00 19.84 -36.16
N MET A 6 -13.11 19.72 -37.15
CA MET A 6 -12.31 20.84 -37.66
C MET A 6 -13.18 22.03 -38.12
N ARG A 7 -14.39 21.77 -38.64
CA ARG A 7 -15.36 22.81 -39.06
C ARG A 7 -16.10 23.50 -37.91
N CYS A 8 -15.98 22.94 -36.70
CA CYS A 8 -16.60 23.42 -35.47
C CYS A 8 -15.61 24.15 -34.55
N VAL A 9 -14.31 24.11 -34.87
CA VAL A 9 -13.27 24.87 -34.14
C VAL A 9 -13.54 26.38 -34.28
N GLY A 10 -13.54 27.09 -33.16
CA GLY A 10 -13.89 28.50 -33.03
C GLY A 10 -15.40 28.80 -32.88
N LYS A 11 -16.27 27.77 -32.86
CA LYS A 11 -17.71 27.93 -32.68
C LYS A 11 -18.18 27.45 -31.31
N GLN A 12 -19.31 27.98 -30.85
CA GLN A 12 -19.98 27.52 -29.65
C GLN A 12 -20.62 26.15 -29.90
N VAL A 13 -20.36 25.19 -29.01
CA VAL A 13 -20.75 23.79 -29.16
C VAL A 13 -21.36 23.29 -27.86
N ARG A 14 -22.48 22.58 -27.97
CA ARG A 14 -23.15 21.90 -26.85
C ARG A 14 -22.85 20.41 -26.91
N VAL A 15 -22.20 19.88 -25.87
CA VAL A 15 -21.68 18.51 -25.79
C VAL A 15 -22.40 17.76 -24.67
N LYS A 16 -23.01 16.62 -24.98
CA LYS A 16 -23.63 15.73 -24.00
C LYS A 16 -22.62 14.66 -23.58
N LEU A 17 -22.28 14.61 -22.29
CA LEU A 17 -21.37 13.63 -21.71
C LEU A 17 -22.17 12.44 -21.14
N ASN A 18 -21.52 11.28 -20.96
CA ASN A 18 -22.17 10.09 -20.41
C ASN A 18 -22.71 10.38 -18.99
N GLY A 19 -24.01 10.17 -18.78
CA GLY A 19 -24.69 10.43 -17.49
C GLY A 19 -25.44 11.77 -17.41
N SER A 20 -26.26 12.10 -18.41
CA SER A 20 -27.19 13.26 -18.47
C SER A 20 -26.59 14.68 -18.39
N ARG A 21 -25.27 14.82 -18.22
CA ARG A 21 -24.58 16.11 -18.17
C ARG A 21 -24.41 16.71 -19.56
N VAL A 22 -24.73 18.00 -19.70
CA VAL A 22 -24.61 18.76 -20.95
C VAL A 22 -23.71 19.96 -20.68
N VAL A 23 -22.67 20.15 -21.48
CA VAL A 23 -21.72 21.25 -21.34
C VAL A 23 -21.73 22.07 -22.62
N GLU A 24 -21.84 23.39 -22.50
CA GLU A 24 -21.83 24.32 -23.63
C GLU A 24 -20.61 25.24 -23.53
N GLY A 25 -19.83 25.35 -24.61
CA GLY A 25 -18.62 26.18 -24.64
C GLY A 25 -18.06 26.33 -26.05
N THR A 26 -17.07 27.21 -26.23
CA THR A 26 -16.46 27.41 -27.56
C THR A 26 -15.37 26.38 -27.80
N LEU A 27 -15.52 25.54 -28.82
CA LEU A 27 -14.55 24.48 -29.16
C LEU A 27 -13.28 25.10 -29.74
N ARG A 28 -12.16 24.98 -29.03
CA ARG A 28 -10.86 25.51 -29.45
C ARG A 28 -9.95 24.48 -30.09
N GLY A 29 -10.11 23.21 -29.72
CA GLY A 29 -9.30 22.14 -30.27
C GLY A 29 -9.76 20.78 -29.77
N TYR A 30 -9.14 19.76 -30.33
CA TYR A 30 -9.30 18.37 -29.90
C TYR A 30 -7.99 17.63 -30.11
N ASP A 31 -7.70 16.64 -29.27
CA ASP A 31 -6.51 15.80 -29.40
C ASP A 31 -6.75 14.62 -30.38
N PRO A 32 -5.72 13.83 -30.73
CA PRO A 32 -5.86 12.65 -31.60
C PRO A 32 -6.82 11.56 -31.08
N TYR A 33 -7.16 11.61 -29.79
CA TYR A 33 -8.08 10.69 -29.10
C TYR A 33 -9.49 11.27 -28.94
N LEU A 34 -9.78 12.43 -29.56
CA LEU A 34 -11.06 13.15 -29.53
C LEU A 34 -11.45 13.77 -28.17
N ASN A 35 -10.49 14.04 -27.30
CA ASN A 35 -10.73 14.87 -26.11
C ASN A 35 -10.92 16.33 -26.50
N LEU A 36 -12.02 16.94 -26.06
CA LEU A 36 -12.46 18.27 -26.50
C LEU A 36 -11.98 19.36 -25.56
N ILE A 37 -11.37 20.42 -26.11
CA ILE A 37 -11.00 21.63 -25.36
C ILE A 37 -12.05 22.71 -25.62
N LEU A 38 -12.82 23.05 -24.60
CA LEU A 38 -13.85 24.09 -24.62
C LEU A 38 -13.38 25.29 -23.78
N ASN A 39 -13.39 26.49 -24.35
CA ASN A 39 -13.23 27.73 -23.59
C ASN A 39 -14.60 28.24 -23.13
N GLU A 40 -14.61 28.92 -21.97
CA GLU A 40 -15.83 29.51 -21.37
C GLU A 40 -16.96 28.47 -21.22
N ALA A 41 -16.58 27.23 -20.88
CA ALA A 41 -17.52 26.11 -20.80
C ALA A 41 -18.41 26.22 -19.56
N VAL A 42 -19.72 26.17 -19.77
CA VAL A 42 -20.74 26.18 -18.71
C VAL A 42 -21.52 24.87 -18.78
N GLU A 43 -21.69 24.22 -17.62
CA GLU A 43 -22.56 23.06 -17.52
C GLU A 43 -24.04 23.50 -17.54
N VAL A 44 -24.78 23.03 -18.53
CA VAL A 44 -26.20 23.27 -18.70
C VAL A 44 -26.96 22.16 -17.96
N ASN A 45 -27.39 22.45 -16.75
CA ASN A 45 -28.31 21.57 -16.02
C ASN A 45 -29.68 21.62 -16.72
N ASN A 46 -30.01 20.59 -17.50
CA ASN A 46 -31.39 20.36 -17.91
C ASN A 46 -32.20 20.02 -16.66
N VAL A 47 -32.92 21.01 -16.12
CA VAL A 47 -34.06 20.75 -15.26
C VAL A 47 -35.10 20.04 -16.13
N GLU A 48 -35.19 18.73 -16.04
CA GLU A 48 -36.40 18.02 -16.42
C GLU A 48 -37.49 18.42 -15.42
N VAL A 49 -38.31 19.39 -15.80
CA VAL A 49 -39.56 19.73 -15.10
C VAL A 49 -40.54 18.59 -15.33
N ASN A 50 -40.46 17.54 -14.51
CA ASN A 50 -41.55 16.60 -14.30
C ASN A 50 -42.34 17.06 -13.07
N ASN A 51 -43.03 18.20 -13.25
CA ASN A 51 -44.24 18.67 -12.59
C ASN A 51 -44.25 20.20 -12.69
N VAL A 52 -45.21 20.72 -13.46
CA VAL A 52 -45.56 22.14 -13.47
C VAL A 52 -46.46 22.36 -12.26
N GLU A 53 -45.97 23.04 -11.22
CA GLU A 53 -46.85 23.74 -10.28
C GLU A 53 -47.07 25.16 -10.79
N VAL A 54 -48.33 25.43 -11.14
CA VAL A 54 -48.83 26.76 -11.46
C VAL A 54 -49.17 27.44 -10.14
N ASN A 55 -48.50 28.54 -9.79
CA ASN A 55 -48.97 29.44 -8.73
C ASN A 55 -49.19 30.84 -9.30
N ASN A 56 -50.36 31.02 -9.91
CA ASN A 56 -51.17 32.22 -9.76
C ASN A 56 -52.55 31.93 -10.35
N GLU A 57 -53.48 31.52 -9.50
CA GLU A 57 -54.88 31.98 -9.55
C GLU A 57 -55.60 31.60 -8.26
N GLU A 58 -56.30 32.58 -7.68
CA GLU A 58 -57.14 32.43 -6.49
C GLU A 58 -58.27 31.43 -6.75
N VAL A 59 -58.42 30.40 -5.92
CA VAL A 59 -59.69 29.65 -5.82
C VAL A 59 -59.98 29.30 -4.36
N ASN A 60 -61.12 29.83 -3.89
CA ASN A 60 -61.77 29.54 -2.62
C ASN A 60 -62.37 28.11 -2.59
N ASN A 61 -62.41 27.53 -1.39
CA ASN A 61 -63.22 26.36 -1.00
C ASN A 61 -62.94 25.03 -1.74
N GLU A 62 -62.24 24.09 -1.09
CA GLU A 62 -62.83 22.87 -0.48
C GLU A 62 -61.74 21.90 0.02
N GLU A 63 -62.15 21.07 0.97
CA GLU A 63 -61.36 20.19 1.82
C GLU A 63 -60.60 19.09 1.05
N VAL A 64 -59.33 18.87 1.41
CA VAL A 64 -58.61 17.63 1.08
C VAL A 64 -58.00 17.05 2.35
N ASN A 65 -58.51 15.88 2.73
CA ASN A 65 -58.09 15.11 3.89
C ASN A 65 -56.78 14.36 3.59
N ASN A 66 -55.76 14.63 4.41
CA ASN A 66 -54.45 13.98 4.51
C ASN A 66 -53.44 14.26 3.38
N VAL A 67 -52.48 15.14 3.67
CA VAL A 67 -51.15 15.16 3.03
C VAL A 67 -50.10 15.39 4.12
N ASP A 68 -49.15 14.46 4.25
CA ASP A 68 -47.96 14.60 5.08
C ASP A 68 -46.93 15.48 4.35
N VAL A 69 -46.48 16.56 5.00
CA VAL A 69 -45.42 17.46 4.51
C VAL A 69 -44.20 17.33 5.43
N ASN A 70 -43.08 16.84 4.89
CA ASN A 70 -41.86 16.53 5.67
C ASN A 70 -40.72 17.56 5.54
N ASN A 71 -40.95 18.73 4.95
CA ASN A 71 -40.04 19.88 5.05
C ASN A 71 -40.77 21.15 4.58
N VAL A 72 -40.91 22.12 5.48
CA VAL A 72 -41.33 23.49 5.12
C VAL A 72 -40.23 24.42 5.60
N ASP A 73 -39.53 25.07 4.67
CA ASP A 73 -38.70 26.24 4.95
C ASP A 73 -39.58 27.49 4.80
N VAL A 74 -39.90 28.15 5.91
CA VAL A 74 -40.59 29.45 5.89
C VAL A 74 -39.54 30.56 5.97
N ASN A 75 -39.33 31.28 4.87
CA ASN A 75 -38.31 32.33 4.78
C ASN A 75 -38.70 33.68 5.40
N ASN A 76 -39.86 33.78 6.07
CA ASN A 76 -40.19 34.93 6.91
C ASN A 76 -41.38 34.59 7.82
N VAL A 77 -41.14 34.55 9.14
CA VAL A 77 -42.21 34.60 10.13
C VAL A 77 -41.86 35.68 11.15
N GLU A 78 -42.58 36.80 11.09
CA GLU A 78 -42.71 37.68 12.25
C GLU A 78 -43.80 37.09 13.16
N VAL A 79 -43.44 36.59 14.35
CA VAL A 79 -44.41 36.34 15.42
C VAL A 79 -44.11 37.27 16.58
N ASN A 80 -44.96 38.27 16.74
CA ASN A 80 -45.14 38.96 18.01
C ASN A 80 -45.89 38.03 18.97
N ASN A 81 -45.40 37.93 20.21
CA ASN A 81 -45.85 37.11 21.34
C ASN A 81 -45.37 35.65 21.35
N VAL A 82 -44.28 35.44 22.09
CA VAL A 82 -43.76 34.16 22.55
C VAL A 82 -44.42 33.79 23.88
N GLU A 83 -44.82 32.51 24.02
CA GLU A 83 -44.72 31.80 25.30
C GLU A 83 -44.32 30.35 25.04
N VAL A 84 -43.05 29.99 25.33
CA VAL A 84 -42.63 28.59 25.50
C VAL A 84 -41.76 28.50 26.74
N ASN A 85 -42.22 27.72 27.71
CA ASN A 85 -41.55 27.47 28.98
C ASN A 85 -40.46 26.40 28.83
N ASN A 86 -39.27 26.71 29.36
CA ASN A 86 -38.09 25.85 29.54
C ASN A 86 -37.35 25.36 28.28
N VAL A 87 -36.46 26.21 27.74
CA VAL A 87 -35.16 25.75 27.19
C VAL A 87 -34.08 26.75 27.62
N GLY A 88 -32.97 26.23 28.15
CA GLY A 88 -31.82 27.01 28.63
C GLY A 88 -31.02 27.64 27.50
N VAL A 89 -30.63 28.89 27.70
CA VAL A 89 -29.87 29.73 26.77
C VAL A 89 -28.40 29.76 27.21
N ASN A 90 -27.51 29.20 26.39
CA ASN A 90 -26.08 29.51 26.33
C ASN A 90 -25.87 29.97 24.87
N ASN A 91 -25.52 31.19 24.48
CA ASN A 91 -24.76 32.25 25.10
C ASN A 91 -25.39 33.62 24.77
N VAL A 92 -25.20 34.57 25.68
CA VAL A 92 -25.38 36.01 25.46
C VAL A 92 -24.07 36.54 24.86
N ASP A 93 -24.12 37.13 23.67
CA ASP A 93 -23.00 37.90 23.14
C ASP A 93 -22.92 39.27 23.82
N VAL A 94 -21.80 39.52 24.48
CA VAL A 94 -21.40 40.85 24.96
C VAL A 94 -20.20 41.31 24.13
N ASN A 95 -20.45 42.24 23.22
CA ASN A 95 -19.40 43.01 22.54
C ASN A 95 -18.90 44.11 23.48
N ASN A 96 -17.70 43.95 24.05
CA ASN A 96 -16.72 45.03 24.24
C ASN A 96 -15.41 44.45 24.81
N GLU A 97 -14.33 44.48 24.03
CA GLU A 97 -12.98 44.42 24.59
C GLU A 97 -12.62 45.82 25.12
N GLU A 98 -12.57 45.97 26.44
CA GLU A 98 -11.76 47.02 27.07
C GLU A 98 -10.48 46.39 27.63
N VAL A 99 -9.35 46.90 27.12
CA VAL A 99 -7.99 46.68 27.61
C VAL A 99 -7.87 47.19 29.04
N ASN A 100 -7.31 46.39 29.95
CA ASN A 100 -6.57 46.93 31.09
C ASN A 100 -5.43 46.01 31.54
N ASN A 101 -4.26 46.63 31.65
CA ASN A 101 -3.04 46.13 32.27
C ASN A 101 -3.17 46.03 33.81
N GLU A 102 -2.15 45.40 34.40
CA GLU A 102 -1.86 45.20 35.84
C GLU A 102 -2.48 43.90 36.40
N ASP A 103 -1.78 43.05 37.17
CA ASP A 103 -0.61 43.30 37.99
C ASP A 103 0.15 42.02 38.35
N ASN A 104 1.40 42.27 38.69
CA ASN A 104 2.51 41.41 39.05
C ASN A 104 2.28 40.69 40.40
N ARG A 105 2.44 39.36 40.47
CA ARG A 105 2.84 38.70 41.73
C ARG A 105 3.61 37.40 41.52
N ARG A 106 4.92 37.52 41.75
CA ARG A 106 5.91 36.47 41.96
C ARG A 106 5.46 35.44 43.01
N SER A 107 5.69 34.17 42.72
CA SER A 107 6.20 33.21 43.71
C SER A 107 7.06 32.16 42.99
N ASN A 108 8.38 32.38 43.07
CA ASN A 108 9.40 31.37 42.84
C ASN A 108 9.31 30.29 43.95
N ILE A 109 9.57 29.04 43.56
CA ILE A 109 10.43 28.01 44.19
C ILE A 109 9.84 26.61 43.90
N GLY A 110 10.61 25.76 43.23
CA GLY A 110 10.28 24.35 43.04
C GLY A 110 10.87 23.74 41.77
N THR A 111 12.19 23.57 41.74
CA THR A 111 12.98 22.91 40.70
C THR A 111 12.77 21.39 40.62
N CYS A 112 13.00 20.84 39.42
CA CYS A 112 13.47 19.47 39.12
C CYS A 112 12.55 18.27 39.41
N SER A 113 11.86 17.79 38.37
CA SER A 113 12.12 16.47 37.74
C SER A 113 11.03 16.18 36.70
N GLU A 114 11.36 16.23 35.41
CA GLU A 114 10.62 15.55 34.31
C GLU A 114 11.15 15.94 32.91
N ALA A 115 12.01 16.95 32.79
CA ALA A 115 12.66 17.32 31.53
C ALA A 115 13.93 16.50 31.19
N GLN A 116 14.23 15.42 31.94
CA GLN A 116 15.46 14.63 31.75
C GLN A 116 15.23 13.19 31.25
N SER A 117 13.99 12.77 30.99
CA SER A 117 13.68 11.43 30.45
C SER A 117 13.43 11.39 28.92
N MET A 118 13.45 12.52 28.22
CA MET A 118 13.39 12.57 26.74
C MET A 118 14.67 13.08 26.05
N ALA A 119 15.73 13.38 26.81
CA ALA A 119 17.00 13.86 26.27
C ALA A 119 18.11 12.77 26.25
N ARG A 120 17.76 11.49 26.17
CA ARG A 120 18.73 10.37 26.09
C ARG A 120 18.40 9.33 25.01
N LEU A 121 17.91 9.79 23.86
CA LEU A 121 17.84 9.03 22.60
C LEU A 121 18.02 9.99 21.41
N SER A 122 19.12 10.76 21.39
CA SER A 122 19.56 11.46 20.18
C SER A 122 21.07 11.73 20.22
N SER A 123 21.84 10.80 19.69
CA SER A 123 23.19 11.06 19.21
C SER A 123 23.53 9.92 18.25
N ASN A 124 23.22 10.12 16.96
CA ASN A 124 23.80 9.48 15.76
C ASN A 124 22.82 9.33 14.57
N GLN A 125 21.99 10.35 14.26
CA GLN A 125 21.38 10.44 12.93
C GLN A 125 21.94 11.67 12.20
N CYS A 126 23.00 11.43 11.42
CA CYS A 126 23.66 12.47 10.62
C CYS A 126 22.94 12.73 9.27
N VAL A 127 21.98 11.88 8.90
CA VAL A 127 21.21 11.92 7.64
C VAL A 127 19.72 11.83 7.95
N LEU A 128 18.93 12.71 7.33
CA LEU A 128 17.49 12.85 7.49
C LEU A 128 16.80 12.59 6.15
N GLU A 129 15.78 11.73 6.18
CA GLU A 129 14.88 11.46 5.05
C GLU A 129 13.53 12.14 5.32
N GLN A 130 13.05 12.93 4.37
CA GLN A 130 11.79 13.67 4.52
C GLN A 130 11.02 13.81 3.20
N TYR A 131 9.70 13.76 3.31
CA TYR A 131 8.77 13.92 2.20
C TYR A 131 8.20 15.34 2.16
N VAL A 132 7.57 15.69 1.04
CA VAL A 132 6.93 17.00 0.86
C VAL A 132 5.89 17.23 1.95
N ARG A 133 6.00 18.37 2.64
CA ARG A 133 5.04 18.83 3.65
C ARG A 133 3.95 19.69 3.04
N GLU A 134 4.33 20.55 2.09
CA GLU A 134 3.45 21.58 1.53
C GLU A 134 3.90 21.90 0.09
N VAL A 135 2.95 22.13 -0.81
CA VAL A 135 3.22 22.68 -2.15
C VAL A 135 3.02 24.19 -2.06
N THR A 136 4.07 24.96 -2.32
CA THR A 136 4.05 26.42 -2.13
C THR A 136 3.68 27.18 -3.40
N ASP A 137 4.01 26.66 -4.58
CA ASP A 137 3.72 27.29 -5.87
C ASP A 137 3.79 26.24 -7.01
N PHE A 138 3.11 26.47 -8.12
CA PHE A 138 3.18 25.62 -9.32
C PHE A 138 2.66 26.36 -10.56
N SER A 139 3.13 25.97 -11.75
CA SER A 139 2.74 26.61 -13.01
C SER A 139 1.46 26.05 -13.62
N SER A 140 1.23 24.74 -13.53
CA SER A 140 0.07 24.08 -14.12
C SER A 140 -0.30 22.81 -13.38
N GLN A 141 -1.59 22.46 -13.47
CA GLN A 141 -2.12 21.17 -13.04
C GLN A 141 -3.23 20.75 -13.99
N TYR A 142 -3.42 19.44 -14.14
CA TYR A 142 -4.48 18.90 -14.99
C TYR A 142 -5.87 19.11 -14.33
N GLY A 143 -5.97 18.88 -13.01
CA GLY A 143 -7.18 19.12 -12.23
C GLY A 143 -7.61 20.59 -12.18
N SER A 144 -8.87 20.86 -11.87
CA SER A 144 -9.35 22.21 -11.54
C SER A 144 -9.07 22.56 -10.08
N ASP A 145 -9.04 23.85 -9.75
CA ASP A 145 -8.92 24.30 -8.36
C ASP A 145 -10.10 23.77 -7.53
N GLY A 146 -9.80 23.14 -6.40
CA GLY A 146 -10.80 22.43 -5.56
C GLY A 146 -11.08 20.96 -5.96
N SER A 147 -10.50 20.47 -7.05
CA SER A 147 -10.48 19.04 -7.38
C SER A 147 -9.52 18.28 -6.48
N ILE A 148 -9.81 17.00 -6.23
CA ILE A 148 -8.86 16.05 -5.62
C ILE A 148 -8.14 15.20 -6.68
N SER A 149 -8.62 15.25 -7.92
CA SER A 149 -8.07 14.49 -9.04
C SER A 149 -7.06 15.33 -9.80
N TYR A 150 -5.85 14.79 -9.97
CA TYR A 150 -4.78 15.32 -10.82
C TYR A 150 -4.24 16.69 -10.39
N VAL A 151 -4.22 16.97 -9.09
CA VAL A 151 -3.84 18.26 -8.52
C VAL A 151 -2.45 18.24 -7.89
N ALA A 152 -1.79 19.40 -7.79
CA ALA A 152 -0.42 19.52 -7.26
C ALA A 152 -0.29 19.01 -5.82
N ASN A 153 -1.30 19.22 -4.98
CA ASN A 153 -1.31 18.80 -3.58
C ASN A 153 -1.23 17.29 -3.37
N ASN A 154 -1.48 16.49 -4.41
CA ASN A 154 -1.38 15.03 -4.33
C ASN A 154 0.06 14.54 -4.08
N ILE A 155 1.07 15.38 -4.33
CA ILE A 155 2.49 15.05 -4.10
C ILE A 155 2.91 15.09 -2.61
N ILE A 156 2.02 15.56 -1.73
CA ILE A 156 2.28 15.74 -0.30
C ILE A 156 2.29 14.38 0.41
N GLY A 157 3.36 14.12 1.16
CA GLY A 157 3.51 12.88 1.93
C GLY A 157 4.26 11.77 1.17
N LYS A 158 4.09 10.53 1.66
CA LYS A 158 4.77 9.35 1.11
C LYS A 158 4.07 8.89 -0.16
N HIS A 159 4.83 8.31 -1.09
CA HIS A 159 4.31 7.68 -2.31
C HIS A 159 3.24 6.63 -1.96
N THR A 160 2.11 6.65 -2.65
CA THR A 160 0.98 5.70 -2.44
C THR A 160 0.65 4.88 -3.67
N LEU A 161 1.09 5.31 -4.85
CA LEU A 161 0.79 4.73 -6.16
C LEU A 161 1.99 3.96 -6.72
N TYR A 162 3.21 4.44 -6.52
CA TYR A 162 4.42 3.71 -6.89
C TYR A 162 4.49 2.38 -6.10
N PRO A 163 4.78 1.23 -6.74
CA PRO A 163 5.40 1.05 -8.06
C PRO A 163 4.44 0.82 -9.23
N GLU A 164 3.13 1.07 -9.11
CA GLU A 164 2.21 0.86 -10.23
C GLU A 164 2.41 1.95 -11.32
N TYR A 165 2.39 1.54 -12.59
CA TYR A 165 2.40 2.44 -13.74
C TYR A 165 0.97 2.68 -14.23
N GLY A 166 0.57 3.94 -14.35
CA GLY A 166 -0.77 4.25 -14.84
C GLY A 166 -1.21 5.69 -14.64
N ASP A 167 -2.32 6.00 -15.28
CA ASP A 167 -3.06 7.24 -15.11
C ASP A 167 -3.91 7.15 -13.83
N PHE A 168 -3.41 7.76 -12.75
CA PHE A 168 -4.07 7.75 -11.45
C PHE A 168 -4.58 9.15 -11.11
N SER A 169 -5.87 9.26 -10.76
CA SER A 169 -6.45 10.52 -10.29
C SER A 169 -5.77 11.06 -9.03
N ALA A 170 -5.18 10.19 -8.20
CA ALA A 170 -4.45 10.58 -7.01
C ALA A 170 -2.99 11.00 -7.27
N ALA A 171 -2.53 11.08 -8.53
CA ALA A 171 -1.19 11.59 -8.86
C ALA A 171 -1.22 13.10 -9.13
N TYR A 172 -0.05 13.75 -9.09
CA TYR A 172 0.13 15.08 -9.65
C TYR A 172 0.39 14.98 -11.15
N CYS A 173 -0.51 15.51 -11.97
CA CYS A 173 -0.39 15.51 -13.43
C CYS A 173 -0.31 16.92 -13.98
N LEU A 174 0.64 17.11 -14.89
CA LEU A 174 0.86 18.36 -15.61
C LEU A 174 -0.07 18.44 -16.82
N ARG A 175 -0.42 19.66 -17.24
CA ARG A 175 -1.36 19.86 -18.36
C ARG A 175 -0.66 20.00 -19.71
N SER A 176 0.55 20.55 -19.71
CA SER A 176 1.28 21.00 -20.89
C SER A 176 2.13 19.88 -21.48
N TYR A 177 1.65 19.18 -22.52
CA TYR A 177 2.41 18.12 -23.20
C TYR A 177 2.34 18.25 -24.73
N GLY A 178 3.36 17.70 -25.40
CA GLY A 178 3.44 17.63 -26.85
C GLY A 178 3.66 18.98 -27.56
N GLN A 179 3.98 18.92 -28.85
CA GLN A 179 4.28 20.10 -29.68
C GLN A 179 3.06 20.95 -30.00
N TRP A 180 1.85 20.43 -29.79
CA TRP A 180 0.60 21.15 -30.07
C TRP A 180 0.35 22.27 -29.07
N TRP A 181 0.80 22.11 -27.82
CA TRP A 181 0.63 23.11 -26.76
C TRP A 181 1.36 24.42 -27.11
N THR A 182 2.58 24.32 -27.64
CA THR A 182 3.39 25.48 -28.06
C THR A 182 2.89 26.15 -29.34
N ASN A 183 2.08 25.45 -30.16
CA ASN A 183 1.52 25.97 -31.40
C ASN A 183 0.15 26.61 -31.21
N CYS A 184 -0.38 26.64 -29.98
CA CYS A 184 -1.69 27.21 -29.67
C CYS A 184 -1.57 28.70 -29.33
N ASP A 185 -2.43 29.54 -29.91
CA ASP A 185 -2.45 30.99 -29.69
C ASP A 185 -2.66 31.41 -28.22
N SER A 186 -3.18 30.49 -27.39
CA SER A 186 -3.40 30.69 -25.95
C SER A 186 -2.28 30.14 -25.05
N SER A 187 -1.17 29.67 -25.61
CA SER A 187 -0.04 29.17 -24.82
C SER A 187 0.55 30.30 -23.96
N PRO A 188 0.78 30.10 -22.64
CA PRO A 188 1.55 31.06 -21.85
C PRO A 188 2.96 31.21 -22.43
N GLN A 189 3.52 32.41 -22.34
CA GLN A 189 4.91 32.63 -22.77
C GLN A 189 5.86 31.82 -21.87
N PRO A 190 6.90 31.19 -22.44
CA PRO A 190 7.87 30.46 -21.64
C PRO A 190 8.50 31.37 -20.59
N VAL A 191 8.78 30.83 -19.40
CA VAL A 191 9.39 31.58 -18.30
C VAL A 191 10.70 32.18 -18.79
N GLN A 192 10.76 33.52 -18.92
CA GLN A 192 11.97 34.22 -19.31
C GLN A 192 12.98 34.17 -18.15
N ASP A 193 13.90 33.21 -18.19
CA ASP A 193 15.05 33.22 -17.28
C ASP A 193 16.00 34.36 -17.71
N PRO A 194 16.34 35.31 -16.83
CA PRO A 194 17.28 36.40 -17.14
C PRO A 194 18.71 35.91 -17.43
N ARG A 195 18.97 34.59 -17.37
CA ARG A 195 20.26 33.97 -17.72
C ARG A 195 20.14 33.28 -19.10
N PRO A 196 20.72 33.85 -20.17
CA PRO A 196 20.49 33.45 -21.58
C PRO A 196 21.14 32.12 -22.01
N LEU A 197 21.59 31.27 -21.09
CA LEU A 197 22.35 30.04 -21.38
C LEU A 197 21.55 28.74 -21.17
N LEU A 198 20.25 28.82 -20.86
CA LEU A 198 19.43 27.66 -20.51
C LEU A 198 18.18 27.57 -21.42
N SER A 199 17.88 26.36 -21.89
CA SER A 199 16.64 26.06 -22.62
C SER A 199 15.41 26.40 -21.76
N PRO A 200 14.32 26.95 -22.32
CA PRO A 200 13.15 27.32 -21.52
C PRO A 200 12.50 26.08 -20.87
N SER A 201 12.13 26.19 -19.59
CA SER A 201 11.25 25.22 -18.91
C SER A 201 9.80 25.63 -19.17
N MET A 202 8.93 24.64 -19.37
CA MET A 202 7.50 24.89 -19.61
C MET A 202 6.72 24.98 -18.30
N ASP A 203 7.04 24.11 -17.34
CA ASP A 203 6.34 24.03 -16.07
C ASP A 203 7.28 23.95 -14.86
N PHE A 204 6.77 24.30 -13.69
CA PHE A 204 7.47 24.15 -12.41
C PHE A 204 6.52 23.80 -11.25
N ILE A 205 7.09 23.22 -10.18
CA ILE A 205 6.44 23.04 -8.89
C ILE A 205 7.44 23.33 -7.76
N ASP A 206 6.99 24.04 -6.73
CA ASP A 206 7.76 24.37 -5.52
C ASP A 206 7.25 23.56 -4.33
N LEU A 207 8.16 22.82 -3.72
CA LEU A 207 7.89 21.84 -2.68
C LEU A 207 8.62 22.25 -1.40
N LYS A 208 7.89 22.39 -0.30
CA LYS A 208 8.44 22.74 1.00
C LYS A 208 8.50 21.54 1.92
N TYR A 209 9.62 21.43 2.61
CA TYR A 209 9.96 20.36 3.55
C TYR A 209 9.98 20.87 4.98
N GLU A 210 9.86 19.95 5.94
CA GLU A 210 9.76 20.30 7.36
C GLU A 210 11.09 20.79 7.94
N HIS A 211 12.20 20.13 7.60
CA HIS A 211 13.52 20.44 8.14
C HIS A 211 14.44 20.97 7.05
N SER A 212 15.26 21.95 7.41
CA SER A 212 16.31 22.44 6.51
C SER A 212 17.49 21.47 6.49
N VAL A 213 17.94 21.06 5.30
CA VAL A 213 19.00 20.06 5.13
C VAL A 213 20.00 20.45 4.05
N TYR A 214 21.21 19.90 4.15
CA TYR A 214 22.15 19.81 3.03
C TYR A 214 21.72 18.63 2.15
N PRO A 215 21.17 18.86 0.95
CA PRO A 215 20.64 17.80 0.09
C PRO A 215 21.77 16.86 -0.35
N ILE A 216 21.57 15.58 -0.08
CA ILE A 216 22.44 14.47 -0.51
C ILE A 216 21.84 13.85 -1.78
N ARG A 217 20.54 13.57 -1.76
CA ARG A 217 19.80 12.94 -2.86
C ARG A 217 18.35 13.41 -2.87
N VAL A 218 17.75 13.45 -4.06
CA VAL A 218 16.32 13.62 -4.23
C VAL A 218 15.81 12.50 -5.14
N ASP A 219 14.75 11.84 -4.69
CA ASP A 219 14.13 10.72 -5.40
C ASP A 219 12.72 11.15 -5.85
N LEU A 220 12.47 11.15 -7.16
CA LEU A 220 11.18 11.49 -7.76
C LEU A 220 10.47 10.20 -8.19
N TYR A 221 9.26 9.98 -7.69
CA TYR A 221 8.46 8.80 -7.99
C TYR A 221 7.55 9.08 -9.20
N GLU A 222 8.06 8.81 -10.41
CA GLU A 222 7.33 9.00 -11.67
C GLU A 222 6.45 7.77 -11.97
N THR A 223 5.12 7.96 -12.08
CA THR A 223 4.14 6.87 -12.23
C THR A 223 3.50 6.80 -13.62
N TYR A 224 3.60 7.86 -14.43
CA TYR A 224 3.06 7.89 -15.80
C TYR A 224 3.90 8.77 -16.72
N HIS A 225 4.22 8.29 -17.93
CA HIS A 225 5.10 8.96 -18.92
C HIS A 225 6.32 9.68 -18.30
N PRO A 226 7.23 8.92 -17.65
CA PRO A 226 8.40 9.48 -16.96
C PRO A 226 9.38 10.19 -17.91
N GLY A 227 10.20 11.11 -17.37
CA GLY A 227 11.30 11.73 -18.11
C GLY A 227 11.12 13.21 -18.43
N ALA A 228 10.11 13.87 -17.86
CA ALA A 228 9.83 15.28 -18.12
C ALA A 228 10.72 16.27 -17.34
N VAL A 229 11.43 15.80 -16.32
CA VAL A 229 12.19 16.65 -15.38
C VAL A 229 13.47 17.16 -16.05
N VAL A 230 13.67 18.48 -16.05
CA VAL A 230 14.82 19.12 -16.71
C VAL A 230 15.73 19.89 -15.74
N ARG A 231 15.19 20.43 -14.65
CA ARG A 231 15.98 21.18 -13.65
C ARG A 231 15.44 21.03 -12.24
N MET A 232 16.35 21.16 -11.28
CA MET A 232 16.03 21.20 -9.86
C MET A 232 16.80 22.34 -9.18
N TRP A 233 16.08 23.15 -8.40
CA TRP A 233 16.66 24.22 -7.61
C TRP A 233 16.34 24.04 -6.14
N GLY A 234 17.30 24.37 -5.28
CA GLY A 234 17.14 24.36 -3.83
C GLY A 234 17.27 25.75 -3.25
N SER A 235 16.44 26.06 -2.27
CA SER A 235 16.37 27.37 -1.61
C SER A 235 16.08 27.22 -0.12
N LEU A 236 16.52 28.19 0.67
CA LEU A 236 16.17 28.32 2.09
C LEU A 236 15.13 29.42 2.23
N GLU A 237 13.92 29.05 2.64
CA GLU A 237 12.77 29.95 2.79
C GLU A 237 12.46 30.79 1.54
N GLY A 238 12.75 30.24 0.35
CA GLY A 238 12.51 30.92 -0.93
C GLY A 238 13.55 32.00 -1.28
N LYS A 239 14.60 32.17 -0.46
CA LYS A 239 15.69 33.13 -0.69
C LYS A 239 16.93 32.44 -1.27
N ASN A 240 17.58 33.10 -2.24
CA ASN A 240 18.87 32.69 -2.82
C ASN A 240 18.89 31.28 -3.44
N TRP A 241 18.07 31.08 -4.47
CA TRP A 241 17.99 29.83 -5.24
C TRP A 241 19.34 29.34 -5.76
N SER A 242 19.61 28.05 -5.56
CA SER A 242 20.80 27.35 -6.01
C SER A 242 20.43 26.21 -6.95
N LEU A 243 21.11 26.09 -8.10
CA LEU A 243 20.89 25.00 -9.04
C LEU A 243 21.48 23.72 -8.45
N LEU A 244 20.65 22.69 -8.31
CA LEU A 244 21.04 21.37 -7.80
C LEU A 244 21.32 20.40 -8.93
N TRP A 245 20.49 20.40 -9.97
CA TRP A 245 20.64 19.50 -11.11
C TRP A 245 20.05 20.09 -12.39
N ARG A 246 20.59 19.68 -13.53
CA ARG A 246 20.06 19.98 -14.87
C ARG A 246 20.27 18.80 -15.82
N GLY A 247 19.34 18.60 -16.74
CA GLY A 247 19.41 17.60 -17.81
C GLY A 247 18.45 17.92 -18.96
N GLU A 248 18.55 17.14 -20.03
CA GLU A 248 17.61 17.18 -21.15
C GLU A 248 16.40 16.27 -20.88
N PRO A 249 15.20 16.61 -21.40
CA PRO A 249 14.02 15.78 -21.23
C PRO A 249 14.22 14.41 -21.90
N GLN A 250 13.83 13.35 -21.20
CA GLN A 250 13.98 11.98 -21.67
C GLN A 250 12.69 11.55 -22.37
N THR A 251 12.69 11.55 -23.70
CA THR A 251 11.50 11.27 -24.53
C THR A 251 11.34 9.79 -24.92
N GLU A 252 12.39 8.98 -24.77
CA GLU A 252 12.42 7.56 -25.17
C GLU A 252 12.30 6.58 -23.99
N VAL A 253 11.82 7.05 -22.83
CA VAL A 253 11.66 6.18 -21.66
C VAL A 253 10.48 5.24 -21.89
N LYS A 254 10.67 3.93 -21.64
CA LYS A 254 9.56 2.95 -21.67
C LYS A 254 8.47 3.38 -20.68
N GLY A 255 7.20 3.13 -21.04
CA GLY A 255 6.04 3.41 -20.19
C GLY A 255 5.98 2.48 -18.97
N GLU A 256 6.92 2.66 -18.04
CA GLU A 256 7.03 1.99 -16.76
C GLU A 256 7.19 3.04 -15.66
N SER A 257 6.75 2.74 -14.44
CA SER A 257 6.97 3.61 -13.29
C SER A 257 8.44 3.53 -12.87
N ARG A 258 9.01 4.63 -12.37
CA ARG A 258 10.40 4.62 -11.92
C ARG A 258 10.67 5.62 -10.81
N ILE A 259 11.76 5.35 -10.09
CA ILE A 259 12.37 6.33 -9.20
C ILE A 259 13.47 7.03 -9.99
N PHE A 260 13.30 8.33 -10.22
CA PHE A 260 14.32 9.17 -10.85
C PHE A 260 15.14 9.88 -9.78
N SER A 261 16.41 9.47 -9.64
CA SER A 261 17.34 9.98 -8.63
C SER A 261 18.57 10.63 -9.29
N PRO A 262 18.46 11.86 -9.83
CA PRO A 262 19.57 12.51 -10.51
C PRO A 262 20.72 12.89 -9.55
N PRO A 263 21.98 12.89 -10.02
CA PRO A 263 23.11 13.30 -9.20
C PRO A 263 23.05 14.81 -8.89
N ILE A 264 23.03 15.17 -7.61
CA ILE A 264 22.92 16.56 -7.18
C ILE A 264 24.32 17.20 -7.09
N HIS A 265 24.49 18.37 -7.71
CA HIS A 265 25.69 19.20 -7.61
C HIS A 265 25.41 20.44 -6.77
N GLN A 266 25.89 20.45 -5.51
CA GLN A 266 25.89 21.65 -4.69
C GLN A 266 27.24 22.36 -4.77
N SER A 267 27.28 23.50 -5.46
CA SER A 267 28.50 24.30 -5.61
C SER A 267 28.95 25.03 -4.33
N HIS A 268 28.15 25.03 -3.25
CA HIS A 268 28.38 25.89 -2.08
C HIS A 268 27.91 25.30 -0.73
N HIS A 269 27.57 24.00 -0.64
CA HIS A 269 27.00 23.37 0.57
C HIS A 269 25.99 24.27 1.31
N LYS A 270 24.82 24.47 0.69
CA LYS A 270 23.78 25.34 1.24
C LYS A 270 22.64 24.51 1.83
N LEU A 271 22.09 24.98 2.94
CA LEU A 271 20.85 24.46 3.49
C LEU A 271 19.70 24.79 2.56
N ILE A 272 18.79 23.84 2.38
CA ILE A 272 17.56 24.02 1.65
C ILE A 272 16.39 23.46 2.46
N ASN A 273 15.23 24.08 2.33
CA ASN A 273 13.94 23.54 2.78
C ASN A 273 12.84 23.71 1.72
N ILE A 274 13.14 24.39 0.61
CA ILE A 274 12.27 24.47 -0.56
C ILE A 274 13.03 23.93 -1.77
N LEU A 275 12.36 23.06 -2.53
CA LEU A 275 12.84 22.46 -3.77
C LEU A 275 11.90 22.86 -4.92
N ARG A 276 12.44 23.50 -5.96
CA ARG A 276 11.74 23.73 -7.22
C ARG A 276 12.14 22.66 -8.24
N ILE A 277 11.16 22.02 -8.85
CA ILE A 277 11.35 21.06 -9.94
C ILE A 277 10.73 21.66 -11.19
N GLU A 278 11.49 21.68 -12.28
CA GLU A 278 11.04 22.21 -13.57
C GLU A 278 10.93 21.11 -14.62
N PHE A 279 9.92 21.22 -15.48
CA PHE A 279 9.53 20.21 -16.46
C PHE A 279 9.51 20.76 -17.90
N ASN A 280 9.78 19.85 -18.84
CA ASN A 280 9.58 20.05 -20.26
C ASN A 280 9.02 18.78 -20.91
N GLN A 281 7.73 18.82 -21.28
CA GLN A 281 7.00 17.70 -21.88
C GLN A 281 6.73 17.90 -23.38
N GLY A 282 7.38 18.87 -24.03
CA GLY A 282 7.10 19.18 -25.45
C GLY A 282 7.39 18.00 -26.40
N GLY A 283 8.28 17.09 -26.00
CA GLY A 283 8.60 15.86 -26.74
C GLY A 283 7.82 14.61 -26.31
N HIS A 284 6.96 14.70 -25.29
CA HIS A 284 6.16 13.56 -24.83
C HIS A 284 4.85 13.45 -25.62
N SER A 285 4.41 12.22 -25.89
CA SER A 285 3.14 11.95 -26.59
C SER A 285 1.90 12.26 -25.73
N TYR A 286 2.06 12.26 -24.41
CA TYR A 286 1.02 12.44 -23.42
C TYR A 286 1.60 13.06 -22.14
N TYR A 287 0.75 13.46 -21.18
CA TYR A 287 1.22 14.13 -19.96
C TYR A 287 1.95 13.18 -19.00
N SER A 288 2.87 13.74 -18.21
CA SER A 288 3.59 13.03 -17.14
C SER A 288 2.91 13.15 -15.78
N ALA A 289 3.06 12.12 -14.94
CA ALA A 289 2.53 12.09 -13.57
C ALA A 289 3.60 11.73 -12.53
N LEU A 290 3.50 12.37 -11.35
CA LEU A 290 4.34 12.17 -10.17
C LEU A 290 3.48 11.79 -8.97
N ASP A 291 3.95 10.83 -8.17
CA ASP A 291 3.29 10.38 -6.94
C ASP A 291 3.87 11.08 -5.69
N ALA A 292 5.20 11.12 -5.55
CA ALA A 292 5.84 11.81 -4.44
C ALA A 292 7.28 12.26 -4.77
N VAL A 293 7.85 13.08 -3.87
CA VAL A 293 9.27 13.49 -3.92
C VAL A 293 9.90 13.35 -2.53
N LEU A 294 10.93 12.52 -2.45
CA LEU A 294 11.72 12.31 -1.23
C LEU A 294 13.00 13.14 -1.28
N LEU A 295 13.26 13.91 -0.23
CA LEU A 295 14.51 14.64 -0.02
C LEU A 295 15.30 13.96 1.10
N VAL A 296 16.53 13.57 0.78
CA VAL A 296 17.49 13.02 1.74
C VAL A 296 18.61 14.03 1.93
N GLY A 297 18.91 14.43 3.17
CA GLY A 297 19.96 15.40 3.44
C GLY A 297 20.52 15.37 4.85
N SER A 298 21.67 16.01 5.07
CA SER A 298 22.32 16.09 6.39
C SER A 298 21.98 17.39 7.12
N THR A 299 21.90 17.33 8.44
CA THR A 299 21.67 18.49 9.32
C THR A 299 22.96 19.11 9.88
N HIS A 300 24.13 18.52 9.59
CA HIS A 300 25.43 18.97 10.11
C HIS A 300 26.34 19.58 9.02
N THR A 301 27.03 20.67 9.36
CA THR A 301 28.09 21.26 8.53
C THR A 301 29.40 20.51 8.73
N SER A 302 29.90 19.78 7.74
CA SER A 302 31.33 19.48 7.69
C SER A 302 32.07 20.78 7.35
N SER A 303 32.61 21.44 8.37
CA SER A 303 33.43 22.64 8.18
C SER A 303 34.85 22.25 7.74
N LYS A 304 35.16 22.38 6.44
CA LYS A 304 36.37 23.06 5.91
C LYS A 304 36.42 23.00 4.37
N PRO A 305 36.69 24.11 3.68
CA PRO A 305 37.00 24.12 2.24
C PRO A 305 38.42 23.57 2.00
N PRO A 306 38.73 23.01 0.82
CA PRO A 306 40.03 22.42 0.56
C PRO A 306 41.04 23.55 0.31
N THR A 307 41.82 23.90 1.34
CA THR A 307 43.08 24.59 1.13
C THR A 307 44.16 23.56 0.83
N THR A 308 44.79 23.79 -0.31
CA THR A 308 45.98 23.17 -0.88
C THR A 308 47.05 22.75 0.14
N THR A 309 47.74 21.67 -0.23
CA THR A 309 49.07 21.17 0.17
C THR A 309 49.18 20.05 1.21
N SER A 310 49.96 19.03 0.79
CA SER A 310 50.66 17.97 1.53
C SER A 310 49.86 16.88 2.27
N SER A 311 49.84 15.70 1.64
CA SER A 311 50.20 14.39 2.21
C SER A 311 49.99 14.13 3.71
N SER A 312 48.91 13.44 4.06
CA SER A 312 48.83 12.44 5.16
C SER A 312 47.41 11.83 5.17
N SER A 313 47.29 10.55 4.83
CA SER A 313 46.98 9.40 5.72
C SER A 313 45.51 8.97 5.62
N PHE A 314 45.32 7.85 4.89
CA PHE A 314 44.07 7.12 4.66
C PHE A 314 43.65 6.35 5.91
N HIS A 315 42.99 6.97 6.88
CA HIS A 315 42.56 6.21 8.08
C HIS A 315 41.10 6.27 8.50
N ASP A 316 40.23 7.10 7.92
CA ASP A 316 38.81 7.14 8.35
C ASP A 316 37.83 7.13 7.17
N LEU A 317 37.64 5.97 6.52
CA LEU A 317 36.48 5.77 5.64
C LEU A 317 35.80 4.43 5.91
N SER A 318 34.55 4.50 6.37
CA SER A 318 33.62 3.37 6.42
C SER A 318 33.50 2.68 5.05
N ILE A 319 33.29 1.36 5.07
CA ILE A 319 33.05 0.51 3.88
C ILE A 319 32.02 1.14 2.94
N THR A 320 30.98 1.76 3.49
CA THR A 320 29.94 2.47 2.73
C THR A 320 30.50 3.63 1.90
N ALA A 321 31.47 4.37 2.44
CA ALA A 321 32.12 5.49 1.75
C ALA A 321 33.07 5.00 0.64
N SER A 322 33.73 3.85 0.83
CA SER A 322 34.56 3.21 -0.20
C SER A 322 33.74 2.65 -1.37
N VAL A 323 32.58 2.03 -1.09
CA VAL A 323 31.64 1.53 -2.11
C VAL A 323 31.02 2.67 -2.93
N MET A 324 30.73 3.80 -2.29
CA MET A 324 30.24 5.00 -2.98
C MET A 324 31.33 5.63 -3.87
N ARG A 325 32.59 5.64 -3.41
CA ARG A 325 33.70 6.26 -4.14
C ARG A 325 34.21 5.44 -5.33
N LEU A 326 34.11 4.11 -5.26
CA LEU A 326 34.45 3.19 -6.37
C LEU A 326 33.32 3.08 -7.42
N GLY A 327 32.18 3.74 -7.22
CA GLY A 327 31.06 3.72 -8.17
C GLY A 327 30.28 2.39 -8.24
N LEU A 328 30.58 1.45 -7.34
CA LEU A 328 29.99 0.10 -7.30
C LEU A 328 28.47 0.11 -7.12
N HIS A 329 27.93 1.10 -6.41
CA HIS A 329 26.48 1.31 -6.25
C HIS A 329 25.73 1.64 -7.55
N SER A 330 26.46 1.93 -8.63
CA SER A 330 25.92 2.30 -9.94
C SER A 330 26.31 1.34 -11.07
N ALA A 331 27.00 0.24 -10.74
CA ALA A 331 27.45 -0.76 -11.71
C ALA A 331 26.24 -1.51 -12.31
N LYS A 332 26.18 -1.58 -13.64
CA LYS A 332 25.06 -2.19 -14.38
C LYS A 332 25.40 -3.56 -14.97
N SER A 333 26.64 -4.01 -14.84
CA SER A 333 27.10 -5.32 -15.29
C SER A 333 27.61 -6.15 -14.11
N GLU A 334 27.39 -7.46 -14.16
CA GLU A 334 27.75 -8.41 -13.09
C GLU A 334 29.29 -8.54 -12.98
N GLU A 335 30.02 -8.36 -14.08
CA GLU A 335 31.49 -8.41 -14.15
C GLU A 335 32.17 -7.23 -13.42
N ASP A 336 31.59 -6.02 -13.49
CA ASP A 336 32.11 -4.84 -12.78
C ASP A 336 31.90 -4.93 -11.26
N ILE A 337 30.79 -5.57 -10.85
CA ILE A 337 30.48 -5.82 -9.43
C ILE A 337 31.44 -6.87 -8.88
N VAL A 338 31.67 -7.96 -9.60
CA VAL A 338 32.59 -9.03 -9.19
C VAL A 338 34.04 -8.54 -9.10
N ALA A 339 34.50 -7.71 -10.06
CA ALA A 339 35.85 -7.14 -10.02
C ALA A 339 36.07 -6.17 -8.84
N GLY A 340 35.10 -5.31 -8.53
CA GLY A 340 35.22 -4.40 -7.38
C GLY A 340 34.98 -5.08 -6.03
N VAL A 341 34.23 -6.18 -5.99
CA VAL A 341 34.12 -7.03 -4.79
C VAL A 341 35.41 -7.86 -4.59
N GLN A 342 36.03 -8.39 -5.64
CA GLN A 342 37.36 -9.03 -5.56
C GLN A 342 38.46 -8.06 -5.09
N PHE A 343 38.39 -6.79 -5.47
CA PHE A 343 39.32 -5.76 -4.99
C PHE A 343 39.15 -5.43 -3.49
N LEU A 344 37.90 -5.46 -2.99
CA LEU A 344 37.58 -5.27 -1.57
C LEU A 344 37.89 -6.51 -0.72
N LEU A 345 37.87 -7.69 -1.32
CA LEU A 345 38.14 -8.98 -0.68
C LEU A 345 39.61 -9.43 -0.78
N ASP A 346 40.48 -8.60 -1.36
CA ASP A 346 41.92 -8.86 -1.41
C ASP A 346 42.53 -8.82 0.00
N GLU A 347 43.37 -9.81 0.34
CA GLU A 347 43.80 -10.08 1.73
C GLU A 347 44.53 -8.87 2.38
N GLU A 348 45.27 -8.09 1.61
CA GLU A 348 45.95 -6.87 2.09
C GLU A 348 45.00 -5.71 2.47
N ASN A 349 43.76 -5.72 1.97
CA ASN A 349 42.76 -4.68 2.23
C ASN A 349 41.82 -5.06 3.39
N LEU A 350 41.54 -6.34 3.57
CA LEU A 350 40.76 -6.88 4.70
C LEU A 350 41.51 -6.75 6.04
N LEU A 351 42.84 -6.95 6.05
CA LEU A 351 43.68 -6.79 7.25
C LEU A 351 43.69 -5.36 7.81
N LYS A 352 43.32 -4.35 7.01
CA LYS A 352 43.26 -2.93 7.43
C LYS A 352 41.90 -2.51 8.00
N LEU A 353 40.89 -3.37 7.93
CA LEU A 353 39.51 -3.08 8.36
C LEU A 353 39.14 -3.66 9.74
N ILE A 354 40.03 -4.45 10.37
CA ILE A 354 39.70 -5.26 11.56
C ILE A 354 40.16 -4.62 12.89
N ILE A 355 40.94 -3.54 12.90
CA ILE A 355 41.44 -2.96 14.17
C ILE A 355 40.56 -1.79 14.60
N VAL A 356 39.65 -2.03 15.56
CA VAL A 356 39.02 -0.98 16.36
C VAL A 356 39.06 -1.41 17.82
N GLU A 357 39.48 -0.46 18.66
CA GLU A 357 39.34 -0.34 20.12
C GLU A 357 40.26 -1.19 21.01
N GLU A 358 41.32 -0.53 21.52
CA GLU A 358 41.65 -0.50 22.94
C GLU A 358 42.47 0.80 23.19
N ASP A 359 41.85 1.78 23.84
CA ASP A 359 42.55 2.95 24.41
C ASP A 359 42.42 2.89 25.94
N ASP A 360 43.58 2.94 26.56
CA ASP A 360 43.88 2.98 27.99
C ASP A 360 43.40 4.26 28.68
N ASP A 361 43.27 4.21 30.02
CA ASP A 361 43.77 5.31 30.84
C ASP A 361 43.94 4.92 32.33
N TYR A 362 45.03 5.46 32.91
CA TYR A 362 45.44 5.65 34.32
C TYR A 362 46.43 4.67 35.00
N GLU A 363 47.67 5.20 35.08
CA GLU A 363 48.52 5.42 36.27
C GLU A 363 49.43 4.32 36.87
N GLU A 364 50.73 4.66 36.81
CA GLU A 364 51.80 4.63 37.83
C GLU A 364 52.28 3.33 38.54
N GLU A 365 53.59 3.15 38.40
CA GLU A 365 54.62 2.77 39.40
C GLU A 365 54.81 1.30 39.88
N GLU A 366 56.06 0.87 39.65
CA GLU A 366 56.95 0.09 40.52
C GLU A 366 56.87 -1.44 40.65
N GLU A 367 58.10 -1.97 40.73
CA GLU A 367 58.59 -3.25 41.27
C GLU A 367 58.94 -4.42 40.33
N GLU A 368 60.21 -4.81 40.50
CA GLU A 368 61.00 -5.85 39.87
C GLU A 368 60.71 -7.25 40.48
N GLU A 369 61.35 -8.27 39.90
CA GLU A 369 61.65 -9.58 40.48
C GLU A 369 60.48 -10.58 40.65
N GLU A 370 60.39 -11.57 39.74
CA GLU A 370 60.91 -12.91 40.03
C GLU A 370 60.88 -13.79 38.77
N GLU A 371 62.08 -14.24 38.44
CA GLU A 371 62.45 -15.19 37.41
C GLU A 371 62.04 -16.62 37.82
N GLU A 372 62.07 -17.54 36.86
CA GLU A 372 62.41 -18.95 37.11
C GLU A 372 61.45 -19.83 37.94
N GLU A 373 60.42 -20.39 37.29
CA GLU A 373 59.97 -21.78 37.49
C GLU A 373 58.78 -21.97 36.53
N LEU A 374 58.95 -22.51 35.32
CA LEU A 374 58.40 -23.85 34.99
C LEU A 374 58.64 -24.14 33.49
N VAL A 375 59.85 -23.90 33.01
CA VAL A 375 60.33 -24.51 31.76
C VAL A 375 61.53 -25.38 32.09
N ARG A 376 61.25 -26.60 32.57
CA ARG A 376 62.09 -27.79 32.38
C ARG A 376 61.33 -29.02 32.84
N GLU A 377 61.30 -30.00 31.94
CA GLU A 377 60.86 -31.40 32.15
C GLU A 377 59.33 -31.51 32.21
N GLU A 378 58.60 -32.07 31.25
CA GLU A 378 58.80 -33.35 30.56
C GLU A 378 58.16 -33.24 29.16
N LYS A 379 58.95 -33.12 28.09
CA LYS A 379 59.28 -34.29 27.25
C LYS A 379 59.47 -35.58 28.06
N GLU A 380 58.41 -36.37 28.15
CA GLU A 380 58.43 -37.85 28.04
C GLU A 380 57.01 -38.39 28.25
N GLU A 381 56.22 -38.49 27.17
CA GLU A 381 55.33 -39.65 26.96
C GLU A 381 54.81 -39.66 25.51
N ASP A 382 55.77 -39.62 24.58
CA ASP A 382 55.57 -40.14 23.23
C ASP A 382 55.90 -41.64 23.25
N SER A 383 55.02 -42.44 23.86
CA SER A 383 54.85 -43.85 23.48
C SER A 383 53.51 -44.37 23.99
N ARG A 384 52.53 -44.51 23.08
CA ARG A 384 51.77 -45.74 22.84
C ARG A 384 50.55 -45.48 21.95
N HIS A 385 50.69 -45.93 20.72
CA HIS A 385 49.66 -46.48 19.82
C HIS A 385 48.74 -45.50 19.09
N GLY A 386 48.97 -45.42 17.76
CA GLY A 386 47.87 -45.32 16.80
C GLY A 386 48.13 -44.46 15.58
N LYS A 387 48.87 -44.98 14.60
CA LYS A 387 48.93 -44.43 13.23
C LYS A 387 47.52 -44.32 12.64
N ILE A 388 47.07 -43.10 12.33
CA ILE A 388 46.50 -42.74 11.02
C ILE A 388 46.96 -41.29 10.77
N GLY A 389 47.80 -41.10 9.75
CA GLY A 389 48.34 -39.80 9.38
C GLY A 389 47.22 -38.85 9.00
N GLY A 390 47.22 -37.67 9.61
CA GLY A 390 46.37 -36.56 9.21
C GLY A 390 46.84 -36.05 7.85
N ALA A 391 45.99 -36.25 6.84
CA ALA A 391 46.07 -35.44 5.64
C ALA A 391 45.82 -33.99 6.06
N THR A 392 46.83 -33.15 5.92
CA THR A 392 46.71 -31.69 6.10
C THR A 392 45.65 -31.15 5.14
N GLU A 393 44.92 -30.09 5.49
CA GLU A 393 43.94 -29.43 4.59
C GLU A 393 44.51 -29.15 3.18
N GLU A 394 45.83 -28.95 3.07
CA GLU A 394 46.54 -28.82 1.79
C GLU A 394 46.53 -30.08 0.91
N GLU A 395 46.51 -31.28 1.49
CA GLU A 395 46.41 -32.55 0.76
C GLU A 395 44.97 -32.75 0.26
N GLY A 396 43.96 -32.41 1.05
CA GLY A 396 42.55 -32.42 0.60
C GLY A 396 42.29 -31.43 -0.54
N ILE A 397 42.90 -30.23 -0.49
CA ILE A 397 42.81 -29.24 -1.57
C ILE A 397 43.56 -29.71 -2.83
N LYS A 398 44.69 -30.41 -2.67
CA LYS A 398 45.43 -31.02 -3.80
C LYS A 398 44.67 -32.19 -4.42
N GLU A 399 44.00 -33.00 -3.61
CA GLU A 399 43.18 -34.12 -4.07
C GLU A 399 41.96 -33.62 -4.83
N ILE A 400 41.31 -32.54 -4.35
CA ILE A 400 40.22 -31.85 -5.06
C ILE A 400 40.72 -31.23 -6.38
N LYS A 401 41.89 -30.59 -6.39
CA LYS A 401 42.50 -30.07 -7.62
C LYS A 401 42.86 -31.17 -8.62
N ALA A 402 43.34 -32.33 -8.15
CA ALA A 402 43.64 -33.46 -9.01
C ALA A 402 42.37 -34.10 -9.61
N ILE A 403 41.28 -34.17 -8.85
CA ILE A 403 39.97 -34.62 -9.34
C ILE A 403 39.41 -33.65 -10.40
N LEU A 404 39.61 -32.33 -10.20
CA LEU A 404 39.22 -31.28 -11.14
C LEU A 404 40.01 -31.29 -12.47
N GLU A 405 41.23 -31.87 -12.47
CA GLU A 405 42.09 -31.93 -13.65
C GLU A 405 41.89 -33.21 -14.49
N GLU A 406 41.38 -34.30 -13.91
CA GLU A 406 41.16 -35.57 -14.63
C GLU A 406 39.74 -35.75 -15.18
N GLU A 407 38.71 -35.19 -14.56
CA GLU A 407 37.33 -35.20 -15.07
C GLU A 407 36.87 -33.78 -15.38
N GLY A 408 36.81 -33.42 -16.66
CA GLY A 408 36.29 -32.13 -17.09
C GLY A 408 34.88 -31.88 -16.52
N THR A 409 34.79 -31.00 -15.54
CA THR A 409 33.52 -30.65 -14.88
C THR A 409 32.61 -29.96 -15.89
N SER A 410 31.56 -30.66 -16.33
CA SER A 410 30.55 -30.10 -17.23
C SER A 410 29.63 -29.07 -16.56
N GLY A 411 29.67 -28.95 -15.23
CA GLY A 411 28.83 -28.06 -14.41
C GLY A 411 29.59 -27.00 -13.57
N GLY A 412 30.93 -26.94 -13.64
CA GLY A 412 31.76 -26.01 -12.87
C GLY A 412 31.88 -26.37 -11.39
N TYR A 413 32.17 -25.39 -10.51
CA TYR A 413 32.36 -25.61 -9.05
C TYR A 413 31.11 -26.14 -8.32
N PHE A 414 29.94 -26.15 -8.97
CA PHE A 414 28.73 -26.81 -8.43
C PHE A 414 28.85 -28.34 -8.40
N ASP A 415 29.72 -28.93 -9.24
CA ASP A 415 30.00 -30.38 -9.20
C ASP A 415 30.69 -30.80 -7.89
N LEU A 416 31.27 -29.85 -7.13
CA LEU A 416 31.94 -30.09 -5.85
C LEU A 416 30.99 -29.99 -4.63
N LEU A 417 29.79 -29.46 -4.81
CA LEU A 417 28.84 -29.27 -3.72
C LEU A 417 28.01 -30.55 -3.51
N PRO A 418 27.77 -30.97 -2.24
CA PRO A 418 26.78 -31.99 -1.92
C PRO A 418 25.40 -31.69 -2.53
N GLU A 419 24.72 -32.73 -3.02
CA GLU A 419 23.42 -32.60 -3.71
C GLU A 419 22.39 -31.85 -2.82
N GLU A 420 22.43 -32.07 -1.50
CA GLU A 420 21.53 -31.42 -0.54
C GLU A 420 21.75 -29.91 -0.44
N LEU A 421 23.00 -29.44 -0.56
CA LEU A 421 23.32 -28.01 -0.52
C LEU A 421 22.85 -27.33 -1.81
N ILE A 422 22.97 -28.00 -2.96
CA ILE A 422 22.48 -27.48 -4.23
C ILE A 422 20.95 -27.30 -4.17
N VAL A 423 20.22 -28.29 -3.69
CA VAL A 423 18.76 -28.19 -3.51
C VAL A 423 18.39 -27.11 -2.49
N HIS A 424 19.16 -26.97 -1.40
CA HIS A 424 18.94 -25.91 -0.42
C HIS A 424 19.12 -24.50 -1.02
N ILE A 425 20.15 -24.31 -1.85
CA ILE A 425 20.38 -23.05 -2.58
C ILE A 425 19.21 -22.79 -3.53
N LEU A 426 18.83 -23.78 -4.35
CA LEU A 426 17.75 -23.63 -5.32
C LEU A 426 16.39 -23.34 -4.68
N ARG A 427 16.13 -23.85 -3.47
CA ARG A 427 14.89 -23.61 -2.72
C ARG A 427 14.73 -22.14 -2.27
N GLN A 428 15.82 -21.40 -2.11
CA GLN A 428 15.78 -19.98 -1.72
C GLN A 428 15.54 -19.06 -2.92
N LEU A 429 15.65 -19.57 -4.15
CA LEU A 429 15.50 -18.80 -5.36
C LEU A 429 14.03 -18.75 -5.82
N ASP A 430 13.67 -17.69 -6.52
CA ASP A 430 12.35 -17.60 -7.14
C ASP A 430 12.26 -18.55 -8.35
N LEU A 431 11.03 -18.93 -8.72
CA LEU A 431 10.77 -19.88 -9.80
C LEU A 431 11.43 -19.43 -11.13
N ARG A 432 11.53 -18.11 -11.36
CA ARG A 432 12.17 -17.56 -12.55
C ARG A 432 13.69 -17.79 -12.54
N CYS A 433 14.39 -17.52 -11.43
CA CYS A 433 15.81 -17.81 -11.33
C CYS A 433 16.09 -19.31 -11.42
N VAL A 434 15.27 -20.16 -10.79
CA VAL A 434 15.41 -21.63 -10.93
C VAL A 434 15.28 -22.04 -12.40
N CYS A 435 14.28 -21.54 -13.13
CA CYS A 435 14.13 -21.82 -14.56
C CYS A 435 15.30 -21.31 -15.42
N ARG A 436 15.91 -20.17 -15.06
CA ARG A 436 17.11 -19.65 -15.76
C ARG A 436 18.35 -20.47 -15.45
N LEU A 437 18.56 -20.83 -14.18
CA LEU A 437 19.67 -21.69 -13.76
C LEU A 437 19.58 -23.08 -14.39
N ALA A 438 18.37 -23.62 -14.55
CA ALA A 438 18.13 -24.88 -15.24
C ALA A 438 18.56 -24.86 -16.72
N GLN A 439 18.80 -23.70 -17.32
CA GLN A 439 19.26 -23.55 -18.70
C GLN A 439 20.79 -23.44 -18.81
N THR A 440 21.51 -23.34 -17.68
CA THR A 440 22.97 -23.10 -17.68
C THR A 440 23.79 -24.39 -17.79
N CYS A 441 23.42 -25.44 -17.05
CA CYS A 441 24.12 -26.73 -17.08
C CYS A 441 23.18 -27.91 -16.81
N HIS A 442 23.61 -29.11 -17.20
CA HIS A 442 22.83 -30.35 -17.01
C HIS A 442 22.64 -30.71 -15.53
N LEU A 443 23.63 -30.41 -14.68
CA LEU A 443 23.55 -30.64 -13.23
C LEU A 443 22.43 -29.79 -12.62
N LEU A 444 22.46 -28.48 -12.84
CA LEU A 444 21.42 -27.57 -12.34
C LEU A 444 20.07 -27.84 -12.99
N HIS A 445 20.02 -28.33 -14.24
CA HIS A 445 18.77 -28.79 -14.86
C HIS A 445 18.15 -29.99 -14.12
N LYS A 446 18.99 -30.96 -13.72
CA LYS A 446 18.57 -32.13 -12.93
C LYS A 446 17.99 -31.69 -11.59
N PHE A 447 18.71 -30.86 -10.83
CA PHE A 447 18.26 -30.40 -9.51
C PHE A 447 17.11 -29.40 -9.58
N ALA A 448 17.07 -28.54 -10.59
CA ALA A 448 15.93 -27.66 -10.82
C ALA A 448 14.64 -28.43 -11.17
N SER A 449 14.77 -29.65 -11.71
CA SER A 449 13.62 -30.53 -11.97
C SER A 449 13.20 -31.36 -10.76
N ASP A 450 13.85 -31.19 -9.60
CA ASP A 450 13.54 -31.93 -8.39
C ASP A 450 12.17 -31.54 -7.82
N PRO A 451 11.27 -32.51 -7.53
CA PRO A 451 9.95 -32.24 -6.97
C PRO A 451 9.93 -31.48 -5.63
N VAL A 452 11.01 -31.55 -4.84
CA VAL A 452 11.12 -30.86 -3.55
C VAL A 452 11.06 -29.34 -3.70
N LEU A 453 11.50 -28.81 -4.85
CA LEU A 453 11.42 -27.38 -5.15
C LEU A 453 9.98 -26.91 -5.43
N TYR A 454 9.10 -27.83 -5.83
CA TYR A 454 7.73 -27.54 -6.28
C TYR A 454 6.66 -27.93 -5.26
N ILE A 455 7.02 -28.11 -3.98
CA ILE A 455 6.05 -28.42 -2.91
C ILE A 455 5.02 -27.28 -2.78
N ASN A 456 5.47 -26.03 -2.88
CA ASN A 456 4.64 -24.83 -2.82
C ASN A 456 4.81 -24.02 -4.10
N LEU A 457 3.82 -24.10 -4.98
CA LEU A 457 3.84 -23.44 -6.27
C LEU A 457 2.84 -22.28 -6.30
N ASN A 458 3.35 -21.05 -6.40
CA ASN A 458 2.53 -19.85 -6.53
C ASN A 458 2.71 -19.22 -7.91
N LEU A 459 1.78 -19.46 -8.83
CA LEU A 459 1.81 -18.90 -10.19
C LEU A 459 1.00 -17.60 -10.34
N LYS A 460 0.35 -17.11 -9.28
CA LYS A 460 -0.45 -15.88 -9.30
C LYS A 460 0.35 -14.69 -9.81
N ASN A 461 1.61 -14.55 -9.40
CA ASN A 461 2.47 -13.44 -9.82
C ASN A 461 2.86 -13.49 -11.31
N TRP A 462 2.56 -14.59 -12.01
CA TRP A 462 2.88 -14.78 -13.42
C TRP A 462 1.65 -15.17 -14.24
N TRP A 463 0.47 -14.81 -13.75
CA TRP A 463 -0.83 -15.21 -14.31
C TRP A 463 -0.98 -14.98 -15.82
N TRP A 464 -0.30 -13.98 -16.39
CA TRP A 464 -0.32 -13.66 -17.82
C TRP A 464 0.59 -14.56 -18.69
N VAL A 465 1.56 -15.25 -18.09
CA VAL A 465 2.50 -16.15 -18.80
C VAL A 465 2.00 -17.59 -18.75
N VAL A 466 1.24 -17.95 -17.72
CA VAL A 466 0.77 -19.32 -17.52
C VAL A 466 -0.13 -19.74 -18.68
N SER A 467 0.32 -20.75 -19.40
CA SER A 467 -0.37 -21.39 -20.52
C SER A 467 -0.48 -22.90 -20.33
N ASN A 468 -1.25 -23.58 -21.18
CA ASN A 468 -1.32 -25.04 -21.24
C ASN A 468 0.07 -25.71 -21.21
N GLY A 469 0.98 -25.26 -22.06
CA GLY A 469 2.35 -25.80 -22.11
C GLY A 469 3.13 -25.58 -20.80
N THR A 470 2.78 -24.56 -20.01
CA THR A 470 3.40 -24.33 -18.70
C THR A 470 2.94 -25.38 -17.69
N LEU A 471 1.64 -25.70 -17.64
CA LEU A 471 1.11 -26.74 -16.75
C LEU A 471 1.58 -28.13 -17.18
N GLU A 472 1.62 -28.41 -18.49
CA GLU A 472 2.19 -29.65 -19.01
C GLU A 472 3.65 -29.82 -18.58
N TRP A 473 4.46 -28.77 -18.71
CA TRP A 473 5.86 -28.81 -18.28
C TRP A 473 6.02 -29.00 -16.76
N LEU A 474 5.14 -28.40 -15.96
CA LEU A 474 5.12 -28.53 -14.50
C LEU A 474 4.62 -29.91 -14.04
N SER A 475 3.73 -30.55 -14.79
CA SER A 475 3.08 -31.81 -14.41
C SER A 475 4.10 -32.92 -14.08
N GLY A 476 5.21 -32.98 -14.83
CA GLY A 476 6.27 -33.96 -14.62
C GLY A 476 7.18 -33.69 -13.40
N ARG A 477 7.10 -32.49 -12.80
CA ARG A 477 7.97 -32.04 -11.70
C ARG A 477 7.22 -31.87 -10.38
N CYS A 478 5.90 -31.69 -10.42
CA CYS A 478 5.10 -31.37 -9.25
C CYS A 478 4.51 -32.61 -8.53
N SER A 479 5.28 -33.70 -8.39
CA SER A 479 4.76 -34.96 -7.80
C SER A 479 4.50 -34.88 -6.28
N LEU A 480 5.18 -33.96 -5.59
CA LEU A 480 5.07 -33.69 -4.15
C LEU A 480 4.33 -32.38 -3.84
N LEU A 481 3.51 -31.90 -4.78
CA LEU A 481 2.81 -30.62 -4.65
C LEU A 481 1.82 -30.63 -3.48
N GLN A 482 2.00 -29.69 -2.55
CA GLN A 482 1.14 -29.51 -1.38
C GLN A 482 0.36 -28.20 -1.43
N SER A 483 0.92 -27.15 -2.02
CA SER A 483 0.24 -25.86 -2.19
C SER A 483 0.33 -25.39 -3.64
N LEU A 484 -0.83 -25.05 -4.22
CA LEU A 484 -0.94 -24.51 -5.57
C LEU A 484 -1.79 -23.24 -5.57
N ASP A 485 -1.23 -22.16 -6.09
CA ASP A 485 -1.97 -20.92 -6.37
C ASP A 485 -1.93 -20.62 -7.87
N LEU A 486 -3.07 -20.76 -8.54
CA LEU A 486 -3.30 -20.39 -9.93
C LEU A 486 -4.24 -19.19 -10.03
N SER A 487 -4.41 -18.40 -8.97
CA SER A 487 -5.34 -17.27 -8.99
C SER A 487 -5.01 -16.33 -10.15
N TRP A 488 -6.04 -15.92 -10.90
CA TRP A 488 -5.98 -15.08 -12.10
C TRP A 488 -5.37 -15.74 -13.34
N CYS A 489 -4.92 -17.00 -13.27
CA CYS A 489 -4.37 -17.70 -14.42
C CYS A 489 -5.46 -18.04 -15.45
N GLY A 490 -5.06 -18.17 -16.72
CA GLY A 490 -5.93 -18.53 -17.82
C GLY A 490 -6.79 -17.41 -18.42
N PRO A 491 -6.41 -16.11 -18.37
CA PRO A 491 -7.15 -15.08 -19.09
C PRO A 491 -7.10 -15.37 -20.60
N TYR A 492 -8.13 -14.94 -21.33
CA TYR A 492 -8.20 -15.04 -22.80
C TYR A 492 -8.08 -16.46 -23.39
N GLY A 493 -8.34 -17.51 -22.60
CA GLY A 493 -8.24 -18.90 -23.07
C GLY A 493 -6.82 -19.43 -23.14
N ALA A 494 -5.88 -18.85 -22.39
CA ALA A 494 -4.51 -19.36 -22.29
C ALA A 494 -4.43 -20.73 -21.57
N LEU A 495 -5.45 -21.05 -20.77
CA LEU A 495 -5.60 -22.32 -20.07
C LEU A 495 -6.96 -22.95 -20.35
N ASP A 496 -6.93 -24.24 -20.66
CA ASP A 496 -8.11 -25.06 -20.90
C ASP A 496 -8.46 -25.92 -19.67
N THR A 497 -9.70 -26.39 -19.62
CA THR A 497 -10.17 -27.28 -18.54
C THR A 497 -9.45 -28.63 -18.56
N GLU A 498 -9.24 -29.18 -19.76
CA GLU A 498 -8.65 -30.51 -19.95
C GLU A 498 -7.21 -30.58 -19.41
N THR A 499 -6.37 -29.62 -19.78
CA THR A 499 -4.97 -29.55 -19.32
C THR A 499 -4.88 -29.37 -17.81
N PHE A 500 -5.77 -28.56 -17.22
CA PHE A 500 -5.85 -28.43 -15.76
C PHE A 500 -6.29 -29.74 -15.09
N MET A 501 -7.27 -30.45 -15.65
CA MET A 501 -7.72 -31.74 -15.11
C MET A 501 -6.60 -32.78 -15.16
N GLU A 502 -5.84 -32.85 -16.25
CA GLU A 502 -4.66 -33.74 -16.37
C GLU A 502 -3.57 -33.38 -15.36
N PHE A 503 -3.31 -32.09 -15.16
CA PHE A 503 -2.37 -31.61 -14.15
C PHE A 503 -2.79 -32.03 -12.74
N ILE A 504 -4.06 -31.81 -12.36
CA ILE A 504 -4.58 -32.22 -11.05
C ILE A 504 -4.57 -33.73 -10.89
N HIS A 505 -4.90 -34.49 -11.94
CA HIS A 505 -4.83 -35.95 -11.89
C HIS A 505 -3.40 -36.46 -11.58
N THR A 506 -2.38 -35.78 -12.11
CA THR A 506 -0.97 -36.14 -11.94
C THR A 506 -0.41 -35.68 -10.59
N CYS A 507 -0.70 -34.43 -10.18
CA CYS A 507 -0.03 -33.76 -9.06
C CYS A 507 -0.91 -33.58 -7.82
N GLY A 508 -2.22 -33.86 -7.89
CA GLY A 508 -3.20 -33.46 -6.87
C GLY A 508 -3.27 -34.33 -5.61
N ARG A 509 -2.62 -35.51 -5.59
CA ARG A 509 -2.81 -36.50 -4.50
C ARG A 509 -2.37 -36.00 -3.11
N GLN A 510 -1.34 -35.16 -3.05
CA GLN A 510 -0.81 -34.59 -1.80
C GLN A 510 -1.26 -33.14 -1.57
N LEU A 511 -2.15 -32.63 -2.42
CA LEU A 511 -2.54 -31.23 -2.39
C LEU A 511 -3.35 -30.93 -1.13
N THR A 512 -2.88 -29.94 -0.36
CA THR A 512 -3.53 -29.45 0.86
C THR A 512 -4.12 -28.06 0.67
N VAL A 513 -3.50 -27.23 -0.17
CA VAL A 513 -3.93 -25.85 -0.45
C VAL A 513 -4.10 -25.66 -1.94
N LEU A 514 -5.30 -25.25 -2.36
CA LEU A 514 -5.62 -24.96 -3.76
C LEU A 514 -6.32 -23.61 -3.87
N ARG A 515 -5.66 -22.65 -4.53
CA ARG A 515 -6.20 -21.31 -4.77
C ARG A 515 -6.41 -21.08 -6.26
N LEU A 516 -7.65 -20.78 -6.63
CA LEU A 516 -8.14 -20.68 -8.00
C LEU A 516 -9.02 -19.43 -8.19
N ASN A 517 -8.69 -18.33 -7.52
CA ASN A 517 -9.51 -17.12 -7.57
C ASN A 517 -9.47 -16.48 -8.97
N ASN A 518 -10.60 -16.03 -9.50
CA ASN A 518 -10.74 -15.45 -10.85
C ASN A 518 -10.31 -16.38 -12.00
N CYS A 519 -10.36 -17.70 -11.79
CA CYS A 519 -10.06 -18.67 -12.83
C CYS A 519 -11.32 -19.01 -13.63
N HIS A 520 -11.54 -18.29 -14.75
CA HIS A 520 -12.74 -18.46 -15.58
C HIS A 520 -12.76 -19.73 -16.43
N PHE A 521 -11.64 -20.45 -16.54
CA PHE A 521 -11.59 -21.72 -17.27
C PHE A 521 -12.24 -22.86 -16.49
N ILE A 522 -12.27 -22.81 -15.15
CA ILE A 522 -12.74 -23.92 -14.29
C ILE A 522 -14.24 -24.15 -14.45
N ASP A 523 -14.62 -25.41 -14.66
CA ASP A 523 -16.01 -25.86 -14.75
C ASP A 523 -16.37 -26.87 -13.64
N ASN A 524 -17.61 -27.38 -13.68
CA ASN A 524 -18.10 -28.37 -12.71
C ASN A 524 -17.31 -29.69 -12.78
N TYR A 525 -16.76 -30.07 -13.94
CA TYR A 525 -15.97 -31.30 -14.10
C TYR A 525 -14.60 -31.18 -13.44
N CYS A 526 -13.97 -30.01 -13.52
CA CYS A 526 -12.74 -29.70 -12.80
C CYS A 526 -12.94 -29.87 -11.28
N LEU A 527 -14.08 -29.40 -10.74
CA LEU A 527 -14.40 -29.59 -9.32
C LEU A 527 -14.65 -31.04 -8.94
N TYR A 528 -15.35 -31.80 -9.79
CA TYR A 528 -15.51 -33.23 -9.61
C TYR A 528 -14.16 -33.94 -9.54
N MET A 529 -13.22 -33.56 -10.41
CA MET A 529 -11.86 -34.11 -10.42
C MET A 529 -11.12 -33.77 -9.12
N ILE A 530 -11.12 -32.50 -8.70
CA ILE A 530 -10.48 -32.05 -7.46
C ILE A 530 -11.03 -32.82 -6.26
N ALA A 531 -12.36 -32.96 -6.16
CA ALA A 531 -13.01 -33.67 -5.05
C ALA A 531 -12.65 -35.16 -4.96
N ASN A 532 -12.30 -35.80 -6.08
CA ASN A 532 -11.92 -37.21 -6.13
C ASN A 532 -10.42 -37.45 -5.97
N VAL A 533 -9.59 -36.56 -6.50
CA VAL A 533 -8.13 -36.74 -6.56
C VAL A 533 -7.42 -36.16 -5.33
N CYS A 534 -7.99 -35.13 -4.70
CA CYS A 534 -7.37 -34.40 -3.59
C CYS A 534 -8.08 -34.69 -2.24
N PRO A 535 -7.89 -35.86 -1.61
CA PRO A 535 -8.60 -36.22 -0.38
C PRO A 535 -8.15 -35.42 0.86
N ASN A 536 -6.92 -34.90 0.84
CA ASN A 536 -6.30 -34.17 1.95
C ASN A 536 -6.44 -32.66 1.81
N LEU A 537 -7.34 -32.18 0.94
CA LEU A 537 -7.51 -30.75 0.70
C LEU A 537 -8.03 -30.05 1.97
N GLN A 538 -7.28 -29.07 2.45
CA GLN A 538 -7.56 -28.29 3.65
C GLN A 538 -7.99 -26.86 3.32
N GLU A 539 -7.47 -26.27 2.24
CA GLU A 539 -7.83 -24.93 1.79
C GLU A 539 -8.25 -24.96 0.32
N LEU A 540 -9.45 -24.46 0.05
CA LEU A 540 -9.96 -24.25 -1.30
C LEU A 540 -10.50 -22.82 -1.44
N THR A 541 -9.89 -22.02 -2.31
CA THR A 541 -10.40 -20.66 -2.61
C THR A 541 -10.76 -20.55 -4.09
N MET A 542 -12.01 -20.20 -4.37
CA MET A 542 -12.55 -20.08 -5.73
C MET A 542 -13.41 -18.83 -5.85
N ALA A 543 -12.87 -17.69 -5.44
CA ALA A 543 -13.55 -16.41 -5.57
C ALA A 543 -13.75 -16.06 -7.05
N ASN A 544 -14.96 -15.62 -7.41
CA ASN A 544 -15.33 -15.15 -8.75
C ASN A 544 -15.16 -16.19 -9.89
N CYS A 545 -15.35 -17.48 -9.58
CA CYS A 545 -15.40 -18.54 -10.60
C CYS A 545 -16.83 -18.68 -11.16
N SER A 546 -17.08 -18.06 -12.32
CA SER A 546 -18.43 -17.89 -12.88
C SER A 546 -19.01 -19.07 -13.67
N ARG A 547 -18.18 -20.04 -14.07
CA ARG A 547 -18.59 -21.24 -14.82
C ARG A 547 -18.91 -22.45 -13.92
N VAL A 548 -18.74 -22.29 -12.62
CA VAL A 548 -19.06 -23.32 -11.63
C VAL A 548 -20.41 -22.99 -11.01
N ASP A 549 -21.31 -23.97 -11.05
CA ASP A 549 -22.65 -23.89 -10.47
C ASP A 549 -22.76 -24.81 -9.24
N HIS A 550 -23.90 -24.75 -8.55
CA HIS A 550 -24.21 -25.55 -7.37
C HIS A 550 -24.01 -27.07 -7.54
N LEU A 551 -24.07 -27.61 -8.77
CA LEU A 551 -23.80 -29.02 -9.05
C LEU A 551 -22.32 -29.38 -8.84
N GLY A 552 -21.39 -28.55 -9.33
CA GLY A 552 -19.95 -28.77 -9.14
C GLY A 552 -19.56 -28.68 -7.66
N PHE A 553 -20.11 -27.69 -6.96
CA PHE A 553 -19.93 -27.55 -5.52
C PHE A 553 -20.46 -28.75 -4.73
N GLY A 554 -21.55 -29.39 -5.15
CA GLY A 554 -22.11 -30.57 -4.49
C GLY A 554 -21.15 -31.77 -4.41
N GLU A 555 -20.18 -31.87 -5.32
CA GLU A 555 -19.19 -32.95 -5.32
C GLU A 555 -18.10 -32.76 -4.25
N LEU A 556 -17.89 -31.53 -3.77
CA LEU A 556 -16.94 -31.23 -2.70
C LEU A 556 -17.32 -31.84 -1.34
N LYS A 557 -18.49 -32.46 -1.20
CA LYS A 557 -18.88 -33.27 -0.03
C LYS A 557 -17.88 -34.40 0.30
N LYS A 558 -17.07 -34.82 -0.67
CA LYS A 558 -16.02 -35.83 -0.48
C LYS A 558 -14.79 -35.28 0.25
N ALA A 559 -14.56 -33.97 0.19
CA ALA A 559 -13.43 -33.29 0.82
C ALA A 559 -13.72 -33.01 2.31
N ARG A 560 -13.54 -34.03 3.15
CA ARG A 560 -13.86 -33.96 4.60
C ARG A 560 -12.83 -33.20 5.44
N SER A 561 -11.65 -32.94 4.87
CA SER A 561 -10.52 -32.31 5.55
C SER A 561 -10.47 -30.79 5.39
N LEU A 562 -11.49 -30.19 4.75
CA LEU A 562 -11.54 -28.76 4.49
C LEU A 562 -11.59 -27.94 5.80
N SER A 563 -10.64 -27.04 5.94
CA SER A 563 -10.53 -26.06 7.03
C SER A 563 -10.82 -24.63 6.57
N ARG A 564 -10.53 -24.31 5.31
CA ARG A 564 -10.72 -22.97 4.73
C ARG A 564 -11.42 -23.08 3.39
N LEU A 565 -12.55 -22.40 3.26
CA LEU A 565 -13.36 -22.39 2.05
C LEU A 565 -13.74 -20.95 1.68
N ASP A 566 -13.34 -20.52 0.50
CA ASP A 566 -13.73 -19.22 -0.05
C ASP A 566 -14.53 -19.40 -1.34
N LEU A 567 -15.81 -19.02 -1.27
CA LEU A 567 -16.79 -19.09 -2.35
C LEU A 567 -17.30 -17.69 -2.73
N SER A 568 -16.51 -16.64 -2.48
CA SER A 568 -16.91 -15.26 -2.77
C SER A 568 -17.33 -15.07 -4.23
N ARG A 569 -18.44 -14.37 -4.49
CA ARG A 569 -18.95 -14.07 -5.85
C ARG A 569 -19.23 -15.31 -6.70
N THR A 570 -19.60 -16.43 -6.08
CA THR A 570 -20.02 -17.65 -6.79
C THR A 570 -21.54 -17.82 -6.78
N ARG A 571 -22.06 -18.65 -7.71
CA ARG A 571 -23.49 -19.00 -7.78
C ARG A 571 -23.76 -20.31 -7.04
N ILE A 572 -23.75 -20.25 -5.72
CA ILE A 572 -24.06 -21.41 -4.87
C ILE A 572 -25.46 -21.29 -4.27
N ASP A 573 -26.21 -22.39 -4.33
CA ASP A 573 -27.51 -22.52 -3.71
C ASP A 573 -27.38 -22.93 -2.24
N PHE A 574 -28.36 -22.52 -1.42
CA PHE A 574 -28.38 -22.82 0.00
C PHE A 574 -28.30 -24.33 0.30
N HIS A 575 -29.05 -25.15 -0.44
CA HIS A 575 -29.06 -26.60 -0.22
C HIS A 575 -27.67 -27.23 -0.42
N THR A 576 -26.95 -26.82 -1.46
CA THR A 576 -25.58 -27.29 -1.71
C THR A 576 -24.63 -26.81 -0.62
N LEU A 577 -24.71 -25.53 -0.23
CA LEU A 577 -23.89 -25.01 0.85
C LEU A 577 -24.16 -25.75 2.17
N GLN A 578 -25.41 -26.02 2.50
CA GLN A 578 -25.79 -26.79 3.67
C GLN A 578 -25.17 -28.18 3.67
N LEU A 579 -25.21 -28.89 2.54
CA LEU A 579 -24.57 -30.19 2.39
C LEU A 579 -23.05 -30.12 2.61
N LEU A 580 -22.40 -29.07 2.10
CA LEU A 580 -20.95 -28.86 2.31
C LEU A 580 -20.61 -28.60 3.76
N LEU A 581 -21.36 -27.70 4.40
CA LEU A 581 -21.18 -27.36 5.82
C LEU A 581 -21.42 -28.58 6.74
N GLN A 582 -22.31 -29.48 6.36
CA GLN A 582 -22.55 -30.73 7.10
C GLN A 582 -21.38 -31.72 6.97
N HIS A 583 -20.68 -31.74 5.84
CA HIS A 583 -19.61 -32.71 5.55
C HIS A 583 -18.20 -32.18 5.83
N ALA A 584 -18.06 -30.90 6.22
CA ALA A 584 -16.80 -30.25 6.57
C ALA A 584 -16.79 -29.77 8.04
N PRO A 585 -16.83 -30.67 9.04
CA PRO A 585 -16.96 -30.29 10.46
C PRO A 585 -15.74 -29.54 11.04
N ASN A 586 -14.59 -29.63 10.36
CA ASN A 586 -13.35 -28.97 10.76
C ASN A 586 -13.16 -27.62 10.06
N LEU A 587 -14.24 -26.97 9.61
CA LEU A 587 -14.15 -25.68 8.93
C LEU A 587 -13.83 -24.56 9.93
N HIS A 588 -12.70 -23.90 9.73
CA HIS A 588 -12.22 -22.78 10.54
C HIS A 588 -12.47 -21.44 9.85
N HIS A 589 -12.48 -21.38 8.52
CA HIS A 589 -12.64 -20.14 7.76
C HIS A 589 -13.63 -20.34 6.61
N LEU A 590 -14.64 -19.47 6.55
CA LEU A 590 -15.64 -19.46 5.48
C LEU A 590 -15.81 -18.05 4.93
N SER A 591 -15.73 -17.91 3.61
CA SER A 591 -16.01 -16.66 2.91
C SER A 591 -17.13 -16.84 1.88
N LEU A 592 -18.17 -16.03 2.03
CA LEU A 592 -19.40 -15.98 1.22
C LEU A 592 -19.66 -14.55 0.72
N ASN A 593 -18.58 -13.78 0.49
CA ASN A 593 -18.70 -12.38 0.11
C ASN A 593 -19.44 -12.23 -1.23
N ASN A 594 -20.44 -11.36 -1.25
CA ASN A 594 -21.28 -11.05 -2.42
C ASN A 594 -21.97 -12.29 -3.03
N CYS A 595 -22.34 -13.27 -2.19
CA CYS A 595 -23.20 -14.38 -2.54
C CYS A 595 -24.67 -13.99 -2.29
N THR A 596 -25.26 -13.21 -3.20
CA THR A 596 -26.58 -12.59 -3.00
C THR A 596 -27.77 -13.55 -3.09
N GLN A 597 -27.55 -14.81 -3.50
CA GLN A 597 -28.59 -15.83 -3.63
C GLN A 597 -28.87 -16.58 -2.32
N LEU A 598 -27.97 -16.44 -1.34
CA LEU A 598 -28.08 -17.12 -0.05
C LEU A 598 -28.84 -16.26 0.95
N ASP A 599 -29.70 -16.91 1.74
CA ASP A 599 -30.24 -16.32 2.95
C ASP A 599 -29.27 -16.58 4.12
N LEU A 600 -28.62 -15.52 4.60
CA LEU A 600 -27.57 -15.66 5.60
C LEU A 600 -28.10 -16.10 6.98
N ASP A 601 -29.39 -15.91 7.29
CA ASP A 601 -29.98 -16.42 8.53
C ASP A 601 -29.98 -17.96 8.56
N GLU A 602 -30.38 -18.59 7.46
CA GLU A 602 -30.40 -20.06 7.32
C GLU A 602 -28.97 -20.62 7.27
N VAL A 603 -28.03 -19.89 6.65
CA VAL A 603 -26.61 -20.25 6.68
C VAL A 603 -26.04 -20.16 8.09
N ALA A 604 -26.33 -19.07 8.83
CA ALA A 604 -25.90 -18.90 10.21
C ALA A 604 -26.42 -20.01 11.13
N LEU A 605 -27.67 -20.43 10.95
CA LEU A 605 -28.25 -21.57 11.68
C LEU A 605 -27.52 -22.87 11.37
N THR A 606 -27.25 -23.12 10.09
CA THR A 606 -26.50 -24.31 9.64
C THR A 606 -25.07 -24.32 10.20
N LEU A 607 -24.40 -23.17 10.23
CA LEU A 607 -23.07 -23.02 10.82
C LEU A 607 -23.11 -23.29 12.32
N ALA A 608 -24.11 -22.74 13.02
CA ALA A 608 -24.29 -22.94 14.44
C ALA A 608 -24.60 -24.40 14.81
N THR A 609 -25.13 -25.22 13.89
CA THR A 609 -25.42 -26.64 14.14
C THR A 609 -24.28 -27.60 13.83
N PHE A 610 -23.45 -27.30 12.82
CA PHE A 610 -22.45 -28.26 12.32
C PHE A 610 -21.00 -27.80 12.53
N ASN A 611 -20.74 -26.49 12.60
CA ASN A 611 -19.40 -25.90 12.53
C ASN A 611 -19.09 -25.05 13.77
N HIS A 612 -19.06 -25.68 14.93
CA HIS A 612 -18.79 -25.01 16.21
C HIS A 612 -17.35 -24.50 16.36
N GLY A 613 -16.41 -24.96 15.51
CA GLY A 613 -15.01 -24.56 15.52
C GLY A 613 -14.67 -23.41 14.57
N LEU A 614 -15.67 -22.76 13.96
CA LEU A 614 -15.44 -21.69 13.00
C LEU A 614 -14.77 -20.49 13.70
N THR A 615 -13.68 -20.03 13.12
CA THR A 615 -12.89 -18.88 13.62
C THR A 615 -13.15 -17.61 12.81
N SER A 616 -13.39 -17.77 11.50
CA SER A 616 -13.60 -16.64 10.60
C SER A 616 -14.80 -16.86 9.69
N LEU A 617 -15.68 -15.85 9.65
CA LEU A 617 -16.80 -15.78 8.72
C LEU A 617 -16.76 -14.43 8.00
N ALA A 618 -16.66 -14.47 6.66
CA ALA A 618 -16.80 -13.30 5.82
C ALA A 618 -18.08 -13.40 4.99
N ALA A 619 -18.97 -12.42 5.14
CA ALA A 619 -20.25 -12.36 4.46
C ALA A 619 -20.53 -10.93 3.93
N TRP A 620 -19.48 -10.22 3.52
CA TRP A 620 -19.59 -8.88 2.97
C TRP A 620 -20.55 -8.86 1.77
N LYS A 621 -21.56 -7.99 1.81
CA LYS A 621 -22.60 -7.86 0.76
C LYS A 621 -23.38 -9.16 0.50
N ALA A 622 -23.38 -10.09 1.46
CA ALA A 622 -24.44 -11.10 1.54
C ALA A 622 -25.77 -10.39 1.84
N ARG A 623 -26.91 -11.09 1.73
CA ARG A 623 -28.22 -10.51 2.05
C ARG A 623 -28.95 -11.43 3.03
N GLY A 624 -29.95 -10.88 3.71
CA GLY A 624 -30.88 -11.66 4.53
C GLY A 624 -30.42 -11.92 5.97
N LEU A 625 -29.33 -11.31 6.45
CA LEU A 625 -28.96 -11.45 7.85
C LEU A 625 -29.84 -10.58 8.74
N THR A 626 -30.55 -11.19 9.69
CA THR A 626 -31.37 -10.52 10.69
C THR A 626 -30.86 -10.84 12.10
N GLN A 627 -31.59 -10.38 13.11
CA GLN A 627 -31.35 -10.76 14.50
C GLN A 627 -31.34 -12.30 14.68
N ARG A 628 -32.17 -13.05 13.95
CA ARG A 628 -32.25 -14.51 14.09
C ARG A 628 -30.93 -15.18 13.70
N GLY A 629 -30.29 -14.76 12.61
CA GLY A 629 -28.97 -15.25 12.21
C GLY A 629 -27.86 -14.79 13.15
N LEU A 630 -27.88 -13.55 13.64
CA LEU A 630 -26.90 -13.08 14.63
C LEU A 630 -26.93 -13.90 15.92
N ARG A 631 -28.14 -14.25 16.40
CA ARG A 631 -28.32 -15.15 17.55
C ARG A 631 -27.75 -16.55 17.31
N ALA A 632 -27.90 -17.06 16.09
CA ALA A 632 -27.30 -18.34 15.71
C ALA A 632 -25.77 -18.24 15.71
N LEU A 633 -25.20 -17.19 15.14
CA LEU A 633 -23.75 -16.95 15.15
C LEU A 633 -23.20 -16.78 16.57
N ALA A 634 -23.98 -16.22 17.49
CA ALA A 634 -23.61 -16.10 18.91
C ALA A 634 -23.34 -17.45 19.60
N CYS A 635 -23.90 -18.55 19.09
CA CYS A 635 -23.63 -19.89 19.58
C CYS A 635 -22.22 -20.38 19.22
N ILE A 636 -21.56 -19.75 18.24
CA ILE A 636 -20.21 -20.12 17.78
C ILE A 636 -19.17 -19.34 18.57
N THR A 637 -18.86 -19.83 19.77
CA THR A 637 -17.98 -19.13 20.72
C THR A 637 -16.51 -18.99 20.28
N THR A 638 -16.08 -19.71 19.23
CA THR A 638 -14.72 -19.67 18.69
C THR A 638 -14.47 -18.56 17.67
N LEU A 639 -15.50 -17.79 17.29
CA LEU A 639 -15.37 -16.74 16.29
C LEU A 639 -14.42 -15.62 16.75
N THR A 640 -13.40 -15.35 15.92
CA THR A 640 -12.43 -14.29 16.10
C THR A 640 -12.56 -13.20 15.04
N ASP A 641 -12.98 -13.56 13.83
CA ASP A 641 -13.00 -12.69 12.66
C ASP A 641 -14.38 -12.73 12.00
N LEU A 642 -15.09 -11.61 12.01
CA LEU A 642 -16.45 -11.54 11.48
C LEU A 642 -16.62 -10.31 10.59
N ASP A 643 -16.95 -10.54 9.32
CA ASP A 643 -17.29 -9.49 8.36
C ASP A 643 -18.76 -9.61 7.94
N LEU A 644 -19.55 -8.62 8.36
CA LEU A 644 -20.99 -8.50 8.08
C LEU A 644 -21.31 -7.21 7.31
N GLY A 645 -20.32 -6.59 6.67
CA GLY A 645 -20.54 -5.34 5.93
C GLY A 645 -21.63 -5.52 4.88
N TRP A 646 -22.60 -4.60 4.80
CA TRP A 646 -23.77 -4.68 3.90
C TRP A 646 -24.67 -5.93 4.05
N ALA A 647 -24.44 -6.79 5.04
CA ALA A 647 -25.16 -8.06 5.18
C ALA A 647 -26.47 -7.96 5.97
N LEU A 648 -26.50 -7.05 6.96
CA LEU A 648 -27.60 -6.91 7.90
C LEU A 648 -28.78 -6.15 7.29
N SER A 649 -29.98 -6.65 7.57
CA SER A 649 -31.25 -6.02 7.21
C SER A 649 -32.08 -5.76 8.47
N GLY A 650 -32.58 -4.53 8.62
CA GLY A 650 -33.42 -4.12 9.76
C GLY A 650 -32.64 -3.75 11.03
N VAL A 651 -33.37 -3.61 12.14
CA VAL A 651 -32.82 -3.30 13.46
C VAL A 651 -32.24 -4.57 14.08
N VAL A 652 -30.98 -4.52 14.49
CA VAL A 652 -30.20 -5.71 14.89
C VAL A 652 -29.49 -5.56 16.24
N THR A 653 -29.79 -4.49 16.98
CA THR A 653 -29.15 -4.13 18.25
C THR A 653 -29.11 -5.26 19.27
N GLU A 654 -30.26 -5.86 19.53
CA GLU A 654 -30.37 -7.00 20.45
C GLU A 654 -29.60 -8.24 19.94
N GLY A 655 -29.58 -8.47 18.62
CA GLY A 655 -28.81 -9.56 18.02
C GLY A 655 -27.30 -9.36 18.13
N LEU A 656 -26.83 -8.13 17.95
CA LEU A 656 -25.42 -7.77 18.11
C LEU A 656 -24.98 -7.89 19.58
N SER A 657 -25.84 -7.49 20.52
CA SER A 657 -25.60 -7.68 21.96
C SER A 657 -25.39 -9.16 22.31
N GLU A 658 -26.27 -10.02 21.81
CA GLU A 658 -26.16 -11.48 22.03
C GLU A 658 -24.90 -12.06 21.36
N LEU A 659 -24.55 -11.61 20.16
CA LEU A 659 -23.34 -12.02 19.45
C LEU A 659 -22.08 -11.69 20.25
N VAL A 660 -21.93 -10.46 20.71
CA VAL A 660 -20.73 -10.01 21.46
C VAL A 660 -20.64 -10.74 22.80
N ARG A 661 -21.79 -10.99 23.45
CA ARG A 661 -21.83 -11.76 24.71
C ARG A 661 -21.41 -13.22 24.53
N GLY A 662 -21.78 -13.82 23.39
CA GLY A 662 -21.42 -15.20 23.03
C GLY A 662 -19.98 -15.36 22.56
N CYS A 663 -19.51 -14.47 21.68
CA CYS A 663 -18.21 -14.52 21.03
C CYS A 663 -17.16 -13.66 21.77
N ARG A 664 -16.75 -14.07 22.96
CA ARG A 664 -15.80 -13.30 23.80
C ARG A 664 -14.39 -13.17 23.21
N GLY A 665 -14.05 -14.03 22.25
CA GLY A 665 -12.76 -14.04 21.55
C GLY A 665 -12.70 -13.14 20.31
N LEU A 666 -13.73 -12.32 20.06
CA LEU A 666 -13.82 -11.53 18.83
C LEU A 666 -12.70 -10.49 18.75
N LYS A 667 -11.89 -10.58 17.69
CA LYS A 667 -10.73 -9.73 17.43
C LYS A 667 -10.98 -8.75 16.29
N ARG A 668 -11.65 -9.17 15.22
CA ARG A 668 -11.92 -8.32 14.05
C ARG A 668 -13.40 -8.35 13.73
N LEU A 669 -14.01 -7.17 13.70
CA LEU A 669 -15.44 -7.01 13.44
C LEU A 669 -15.63 -5.93 12.37
N TYR A 670 -16.14 -6.33 11.20
CA TYR A 670 -16.45 -5.43 10.10
C TYR A 670 -17.96 -5.25 9.97
N LEU A 671 -18.38 -4.01 10.14
CA LEU A 671 -19.76 -3.55 10.19
C LEU A 671 -19.99 -2.42 9.17
N SER A 672 -19.29 -2.49 8.04
CA SER A 672 -19.28 -1.44 7.02
C SER A 672 -20.66 -1.24 6.37
N ALA A 673 -21.01 0.03 6.17
CA ALA A 673 -22.25 0.57 5.61
C ALA A 673 -23.53 0.13 6.33
N LEU A 674 -23.44 -0.24 7.60
CA LEU A 674 -24.60 -0.58 8.41
C LEU A 674 -25.25 0.66 9.00
N ARG A 675 -26.20 1.23 8.24
CA ARG A 675 -26.90 2.47 8.63
C ARG A 675 -27.74 2.35 9.90
N THR A 676 -28.00 1.13 10.37
CA THR A 676 -28.82 0.86 11.56
C THR A 676 -28.04 0.83 12.86
N ILE A 677 -26.70 0.90 12.82
CA ILE A 677 -25.86 0.96 14.01
C ILE A 677 -26.02 2.32 14.70
N THR A 678 -26.17 2.25 16.02
CA THR A 678 -26.37 3.37 16.93
C THR A 678 -25.29 3.42 18.01
N ASP A 679 -25.25 4.52 18.76
CA ASP A 679 -24.39 4.63 19.95
C ASP A 679 -24.60 3.52 20.97
N HIS A 680 -25.83 3.03 21.11
CA HIS A 680 -26.14 1.93 22.03
C HIS A 680 -25.37 0.66 21.66
N ASP A 681 -25.26 0.36 20.37
CA ASP A 681 -24.49 -0.78 19.85
C ASP A 681 -23.01 -0.63 20.17
N LEU A 682 -22.44 0.57 20.02
CA LEU A 682 -21.05 0.85 20.38
C LEU A 682 -20.81 0.75 21.89
N TYR A 683 -21.77 1.17 22.72
CA TYR A 683 -21.65 1.02 24.17
C TYR A 683 -21.64 -0.45 24.60
N ILE A 684 -22.41 -1.30 23.92
CA ILE A 684 -22.38 -2.75 24.17
C ILE A 684 -21.02 -3.33 23.75
N LEU A 685 -20.51 -2.97 22.58
CA LEU A 685 -19.18 -3.37 22.12
C LEU A 685 -18.09 -2.92 23.10
N ALA A 686 -18.12 -1.66 23.54
CA ALA A 686 -17.19 -1.10 24.51
C ALA A 686 -17.22 -1.84 25.86
N ALA A 687 -18.40 -2.32 26.28
CA ALA A 687 -18.55 -3.01 27.57
C ALA A 687 -18.16 -4.49 27.52
N GLN A 688 -18.30 -5.16 26.38
CA GLN A 688 -18.23 -6.63 26.28
C GLN A 688 -17.12 -7.16 25.35
N ALA A 689 -16.64 -6.36 24.40
CA ALA A 689 -15.63 -6.77 23.40
C ALA A 689 -14.20 -6.39 23.83
N SER A 690 -13.72 -6.92 24.94
CA SER A 690 -12.41 -6.57 25.52
C SER A 690 -11.19 -7.02 24.70
N CYS A 691 -11.39 -7.95 23.75
CA CYS A 691 -10.32 -8.53 22.92
C CYS A 691 -10.28 -7.92 21.51
N LEU A 692 -11.09 -6.90 21.24
CA LEU A 692 -11.25 -6.36 19.90
C LEU A 692 -9.98 -5.60 19.48
N THR A 693 -9.44 -6.00 18.33
CA THR A 693 -8.22 -5.44 17.73
C THR A 693 -8.54 -4.58 16.52
N GLN A 694 -9.60 -4.91 15.76
CA GLN A 694 -10.00 -4.17 14.58
C GLN A 694 -11.52 -4.02 14.53
N LEU A 695 -11.98 -2.79 14.35
CA LEU A 695 -13.39 -2.45 14.19
C LEU A 695 -13.56 -1.56 12.96
N ASP A 696 -14.45 -1.95 12.06
CA ASP A 696 -14.86 -1.12 10.92
C ASP A 696 -16.35 -0.78 11.05
N ILE A 697 -16.66 0.51 11.23
CA ILE A 697 -18.02 1.05 11.29
C ILE A 697 -18.24 2.11 10.19
N MET A 698 -17.54 1.94 9.06
CA MET A 698 -17.61 2.83 7.91
C MET A 698 -19.05 3.06 7.45
N GLY A 699 -19.40 4.30 7.11
CA GLY A 699 -20.71 4.63 6.53
C GLY A 699 -21.91 4.53 7.48
N THR A 700 -21.67 4.51 8.80
CA THR A 700 -22.73 4.59 9.82
C THR A 700 -23.27 6.03 9.94
N ARG A 701 -24.57 6.17 10.23
CA ARG A 701 -25.24 7.49 10.29
C ARG A 701 -25.56 7.95 11.72
N ASN A 702 -25.89 7.01 12.60
CA ASN A 702 -26.41 7.28 13.94
C ASN A 702 -25.35 7.06 15.04
N VAL A 703 -24.07 7.24 14.69
CA VAL A 703 -22.94 7.10 15.61
C VAL A 703 -22.38 8.48 15.91
N THR A 704 -22.39 8.86 17.19
CA THR A 704 -21.84 10.11 17.69
C THR A 704 -20.33 9.98 18.00
N PRO A 705 -19.58 11.09 17.93
CA PRO A 705 -18.18 11.12 18.36
C PRO A 705 -17.99 10.68 19.82
N GLU A 706 -18.91 11.01 20.71
CA GLU A 706 -18.83 10.65 22.14
C GLU A 706 -18.87 9.12 22.33
N ALA A 707 -19.70 8.42 21.55
CA ALA A 707 -19.77 6.97 21.59
C ALA A 707 -18.47 6.32 21.11
N VAL A 708 -17.87 6.85 20.04
CA VAL A 708 -16.57 6.39 19.52
C VAL A 708 -15.44 6.68 20.51
N HIS A 709 -15.43 7.86 21.15
CA HIS A 709 -14.45 8.21 22.18
C HIS A 709 -14.50 7.23 23.36
N ARG A 710 -15.71 6.90 23.82
CA ARG A 710 -15.89 5.88 24.87
C ARG A 710 -15.40 4.51 24.42
N LEU A 711 -15.67 4.12 23.18
CA LEU A 711 -15.20 2.83 22.65
C LEU A 711 -13.67 2.75 22.62
N LEU A 712 -12.99 3.82 22.19
CA LEU A 712 -11.52 3.91 22.22
C LEU A 712 -10.96 3.82 23.64
N HIS A 713 -11.67 4.39 24.63
CA HIS A 713 -11.25 4.32 26.03
C HIS A 713 -11.45 2.94 26.66
N SER A 714 -12.56 2.25 26.33
CA SER A 714 -12.91 0.96 26.93
C SER A 714 -12.23 -0.24 26.27
N CYS A 715 -11.71 -0.11 25.04
CA CYS A 715 -11.09 -1.19 24.27
C CYS A 715 -9.56 -0.97 24.13
N PRO A 716 -8.75 -1.37 25.12
CA PRO A 716 -7.30 -1.10 25.13
C PRO A 716 -6.51 -1.91 24.08
N THR A 717 -7.08 -3.00 23.57
CA THR A 717 -6.44 -3.85 22.56
C THR A 717 -6.68 -3.38 21.12
N LEU A 718 -7.47 -2.32 20.93
CA LEU A 718 -7.84 -1.85 19.61
C LEU A 718 -6.60 -1.29 18.90
N GLN A 719 -6.36 -1.73 17.68
CA GLN A 719 -5.24 -1.33 16.84
C GLN A 719 -5.70 -0.63 15.57
N LEU A 720 -6.89 -0.95 15.08
CA LEU A 720 -7.45 -0.33 13.88
C LEU A 720 -8.93 -0.01 14.10
N LEU A 721 -9.28 1.25 13.84
CA LEU A 721 -10.67 1.70 13.84
C LEU A 721 -10.94 2.44 12.52
N ASP A 722 -11.91 1.96 11.74
CA ASP A 722 -12.36 2.66 10.54
C ASP A 722 -13.71 3.36 10.80
N VAL A 723 -13.68 4.70 10.81
CA VAL A 723 -14.85 5.58 10.93
C VAL A 723 -15.10 6.36 9.63
N SER A 724 -14.61 5.85 8.50
CA SER A 724 -14.76 6.55 7.22
C SER A 724 -16.22 6.72 6.83
N PHE A 725 -16.56 7.88 6.26
CA PHE A 725 -17.93 8.21 5.84
C PHE A 725 -19.00 8.13 6.95
N CYS A 726 -18.61 8.17 8.23
CA CYS A 726 -19.57 8.32 9.33
C CYS A 726 -20.17 9.72 9.31
N GLU A 727 -21.49 9.83 9.50
CA GLU A 727 -22.18 11.11 9.25
C GLU A 727 -21.83 12.20 10.28
N GLN A 728 -21.63 11.82 11.54
CA GLN A 728 -21.41 12.78 12.63
C GLN A 728 -19.93 12.89 13.05
N VAL A 729 -19.05 12.08 12.44
CA VAL A 729 -17.61 12.07 12.76
C VAL A 729 -16.86 12.96 11.77
N HIS A 730 -16.42 14.12 12.26
CA HIS A 730 -15.61 15.08 11.52
C HIS A 730 -14.10 14.86 11.70
N SER A 731 -13.31 15.44 10.80
CA SER A 731 -11.84 15.38 10.80
C SER A 731 -11.21 15.87 12.11
N ASN A 732 -11.83 16.84 12.78
CA ASN A 732 -11.34 17.37 14.07
C ASN A 732 -11.37 16.29 15.17
N HIS A 733 -12.44 15.48 15.24
CA HIS A 733 -12.54 14.38 16.19
C HIS A 733 -11.46 13.31 15.91
N ILE A 734 -11.24 12.97 14.64
CA ILE A 734 -10.22 12.01 14.24
C ILE A 734 -8.81 12.50 14.64
N PHE A 735 -8.52 13.78 14.43
CA PHE A 735 -7.25 14.37 14.84
C PHE A 735 -7.05 14.30 16.36
N GLN A 736 -8.07 14.67 17.14
CA GLN A 736 -8.03 14.57 18.60
C GLN A 736 -7.84 13.13 19.08
N TRP A 737 -8.54 12.16 18.50
CA TRP A 737 -8.39 10.76 18.87
C TRP A 737 -7.02 10.20 18.50
N ARG A 738 -6.44 10.57 17.36
CA ARG A 738 -5.07 10.14 17.00
C ARG A 738 -4.02 10.68 17.97
N MET A 739 -4.22 11.88 18.53
CA MET A 739 -3.35 12.42 19.57
C MET A 739 -3.55 11.72 20.92
N GLN A 740 -4.80 11.44 21.31
CA GLN A 740 -5.12 10.82 22.60
C GLN A 740 -4.84 9.30 22.63
N PHE A 741 -4.96 8.62 21.48
CA PHE A 741 -4.84 7.17 21.34
C PHE A 741 -3.83 6.81 20.23
N PRO A 742 -2.52 7.06 20.42
CA PRO A 742 -1.51 6.86 19.38
C PRO A 742 -1.28 5.37 19.01
N HIS A 743 -1.75 4.45 19.84
CA HIS A 743 -1.68 3.00 19.58
C HIS A 743 -2.78 2.51 18.61
N VAL A 744 -3.79 3.33 18.31
CA VAL A 744 -4.90 2.99 17.42
C VAL A 744 -4.72 3.69 16.07
N CYS A 745 -4.64 2.93 14.99
CA CYS A 745 -4.72 3.43 13.63
C CYS A 745 -6.18 3.77 13.31
N ILE A 746 -6.54 5.04 13.48
CA ILE A 746 -7.88 5.54 13.18
C ILE A 746 -7.93 6.01 11.73
N LYS A 747 -8.72 5.33 10.89
CA LYS A 747 -9.03 5.73 9.52
C LYS A 747 -10.30 6.58 9.50
N GLY A 748 -10.27 7.66 8.74
CA GLY A 748 -11.42 8.53 8.52
C GLY A 748 -11.44 9.01 7.08
N GLY A 749 -12.63 9.01 6.49
CA GLY A 749 -12.89 9.45 5.13
C GLY A 749 -13.21 10.94 5.14
N LEU A 750 -12.66 11.68 4.19
CA LEU A 750 -13.00 13.09 3.98
C LEU A 750 -14.47 13.19 3.58
N LYS A 751 -15.31 13.75 4.46
CA LYS A 751 -16.57 14.32 3.99
C LYS A 751 -16.25 15.53 3.12
N HIS A 752 -16.84 15.60 1.92
CA HIS A 752 -17.04 16.87 1.23
C HIS A 752 -17.64 17.86 2.22
N GLN A 753 -16.93 18.92 2.57
CA GLN A 753 -17.58 20.11 3.10
C GLN A 753 -18.39 20.70 1.94
N SER A 754 -19.67 20.33 1.86
CA SER A 754 -20.67 21.16 1.20
C SER A 754 -20.84 22.39 2.08
N GLY A 755 -20.04 23.42 1.83
CA GLY A 755 -20.02 24.64 2.63
C GLY A 755 -19.68 25.82 1.74
N SER A 756 -20.72 26.53 1.33
CA SER A 756 -20.70 27.97 1.10
C SER A 756 -19.62 28.65 1.96
N THR A 757 -18.53 29.08 1.33
CA THR A 757 -17.69 30.14 1.87
C THR A 757 -17.89 31.34 0.96
N ASN A 758 -18.81 32.22 1.39
CA ASN A 758 -18.77 33.64 1.07
C ASN A 758 -17.36 34.15 1.40
N TRP A 759 -16.54 34.32 0.37
CA TRP A 759 -15.39 35.21 0.42
C TRP A 759 -15.81 36.51 -0.24
N ASP A 760 -16.61 37.29 0.50
CA ASP A 760 -16.76 38.71 0.23
C ASP A 760 -16.27 39.49 1.44
N GLN A 761 -15.16 40.20 1.19
CA GLN A 761 -14.71 41.45 1.78
C GLN A 761 -13.81 41.45 3.03
N VAL A 762 -12.54 41.74 2.71
CA VAL A 762 -11.54 42.63 3.36
C VAL A 762 -10.85 42.13 4.63
#